data_AF-A0A1M5EJ40-F1
#
_entry.id   AF-A0A1M5EJ40-F1
#
_cell.length_a   1.000
_cell.length_b   1.000
_cell.length_c   1.000
_cell.angle_alpha   90.00
_cell.angle_beta   90.00
_cell.angle_gamma   90.00
#
_symmetry.space_group_name_H-M   'P 1'
#
loop_
_entity.id
_entity.type
_entity.pdbx_description
1 polymer ?
#
loop_
_entity_poly.entity_id
_entity_poly.type
_entity_poly.pdbx_seq_one_letter_code
_entity_poly.pdbx_strand_id
1 'polypeptide(L)'
;MTVADEVVAVGAGTDPAGVTDLIARGDVRTVFQPIVDLDEGTVVAYEALSRGPAGPWERPDALFAAARTQGALAELDVLCRREALRSAVAVGIAEPLAVFVNVEPEVLDSEPLGALIEIADAAPEGLRVVLEITERAIAARPAELLACVRTLRRAGWQIALDDVGADDMSLAFMPLLRPDVVKLDIQLVQDRPSPAIAGIMNAVNAYAQRTGAVVLAEGIEDEKHLDIARALGARLGQGFLFGRPAAEPSNALPRGVLELAERDLPRDIDSPFACLPEDVVLRRSSKPLLVELSKHLEREALAHGSTCVVVSAFQYAHHFTPATARRYRELAERVGFVAAVGAGLPAEPAPGVRGADLPGDDRLRDEWDIVVMAPHFSAALLARDLGDRGPDHERRFEFALTYEREVVSAAAEALLSRVLPAPDGARPRGTDGTPPARTDVLDVAEAPTNAASVSVLRRALAATTNGVSIADVTRPDHPLVYVNAAFERLSGLRADEILGANCRVLQGVETDPAAVARIRAAIEQGVECRETLVNYRHGTGEAWWNEILLAPIFDETGRLVQYVGIQNDVTARVEAERELAEERARSEAYLAEMELLAFRDPLTGLLNRRRVAELLTEALERSRAAGTGIGLLYVDVDDFKRVNDGHGHAAGDVVLVEVADRLREGGRPDALYARVGGDEFLVVLPDLDRDAAPALTAHAASALRRRLGSGTASRDVSASVGSSSYPVDGADFDALLHAADLRMYADKARKRTA
;
A
#
# COMPACT_ATOMS: atom_id res chain seq x y z
N MET A 1 78.32 36.69 8.27
CA MET A 1 76.95 36.74 8.79
C MET A 1 76.02 36.58 7.58
N THR A 2 75.57 35.34 7.41
CA THR A 2 74.33 34.87 6.73
C THR A 2 73.83 35.56 5.46
N VAL A 3 74.09 34.84 4.36
CA VAL A 3 73.19 34.44 3.25
C VAL A 3 71.71 34.73 3.50
N ALA A 4 71.08 35.45 2.58
CA ALA A 4 69.63 35.54 2.42
C ALA A 4 69.27 34.95 1.05
N ASP A 5 68.50 33.87 1.09
CA ASP A 5 68.11 33.04 -0.05
C ASP A 5 67.06 33.69 -0.94
N GLU A 6 67.22 33.45 -2.24
CA GLU A 6 66.22 33.59 -3.29
C GLU A 6 64.98 32.75 -2.97
N VAL A 7 63.82 33.39 -2.86
CA VAL A 7 62.53 32.71 -2.97
C VAL A 7 61.97 33.02 -4.36
N VAL A 8 62.04 32.01 -5.21
CA VAL A 8 61.42 31.94 -6.54
C VAL A 8 59.92 32.19 -6.42
N ALA A 9 59.43 33.09 -7.25
CA ALA A 9 58.01 33.32 -7.48
C ALA A 9 57.34 32.02 -7.99
N VAL A 10 56.61 31.34 -7.11
CA VAL A 10 55.57 30.39 -7.51
C VAL A 10 54.29 31.18 -7.65
N GLY A 11 53.75 31.20 -8.87
CA GLY A 11 52.59 31.98 -9.26
C GLY A 11 51.40 31.77 -8.32
N ALA A 12 50.62 32.84 -8.17
CA ALA A 12 49.32 32.83 -7.52
C ALA A 12 48.46 31.71 -8.13
N GLY A 13 48.34 30.60 -7.39
CA GLY A 13 47.41 29.53 -7.68
C GLY A 13 45.98 30.05 -7.54
N THR A 14 45.24 29.90 -8.63
CA THR A 14 43.81 30.08 -8.79
C THR A 14 43.00 29.59 -7.58
N ASP A 15 42.01 30.41 -7.19
CA ASP A 15 40.83 30.03 -6.41
C ASP A 15 40.31 28.63 -6.85
N PRO A 16 39.80 27.75 -5.96
CA PRO A 16 39.28 26.47 -6.39
C PRO A 16 38.10 26.71 -7.34
N ALA A 17 38.29 26.35 -8.62
CA ALA A 17 37.30 26.48 -9.68
C ALA A 17 35.94 25.92 -9.23
N GLY A 18 34.90 26.75 -9.29
CA GLY A 18 33.54 26.37 -8.86
C GLY A 18 32.91 25.31 -9.78
N VAL A 19 31.74 24.79 -9.39
CA VAL A 19 31.00 23.82 -10.23
C VAL A 19 30.60 24.46 -11.56
N THR A 20 30.33 25.78 -11.57
CA THR A 20 30.04 26.54 -12.79
C THR A 20 31.21 26.55 -13.78
N ASP A 21 32.46 26.65 -13.31
CA ASP A 21 33.64 26.61 -14.19
C ASP A 21 33.84 25.21 -14.79
N LEU A 22 33.59 24.16 -14.00
CA LEU A 22 33.61 22.76 -14.46
C LEU A 22 32.57 22.56 -15.57
N ILE A 23 31.35 23.05 -15.38
CA ILE A 23 30.28 22.96 -16.38
C ILE A 23 30.68 23.71 -17.66
N ALA A 24 31.22 24.93 -17.54
CA ALA A 24 31.64 25.75 -18.68
C ALA A 24 32.76 25.09 -19.50
N ARG A 25 33.65 24.33 -18.86
CA ARG A 25 34.72 23.57 -19.52
C ARG A 25 34.27 22.22 -20.08
N GLY A 26 33.11 21.71 -19.64
CA GLY A 26 32.65 20.37 -19.98
C GLY A 26 33.46 19.28 -19.28
N ASP A 27 33.99 19.54 -18.08
CA ASP A 27 34.88 18.64 -17.33
C ASP A 27 34.09 17.51 -16.62
N VAL A 28 33.25 16.80 -17.37
CA VAL A 28 32.55 15.58 -16.95
C VAL A 28 32.93 14.47 -17.92
N ARG A 29 33.12 13.25 -17.40
CA ARG A 29 33.34 12.05 -18.22
C ARG A 29 32.34 10.97 -17.85
N THR A 30 32.03 10.10 -18.79
CA THR A 30 31.14 8.95 -18.58
C THR A 30 31.96 7.66 -18.51
N VAL A 31 31.59 6.77 -17.58
CA VAL A 31 32.03 5.37 -17.57
C VAL A 31 30.81 4.47 -17.67
N PHE A 32 30.99 3.28 -18.22
CA PHE A 32 29.92 2.33 -18.51
C PHE A 32 30.05 1.08 -17.65
N GLN A 33 28.96 0.65 -17.04
CA GLN A 33 28.89 -0.62 -16.31
C GLN A 33 27.95 -1.60 -17.04
N PRO A 34 28.35 -2.87 -17.26
CA PRO A 34 27.53 -3.81 -18.01
C PRO A 34 26.30 -4.27 -17.22
N ILE A 35 25.18 -4.40 -17.94
CA ILE A 35 23.93 -5.04 -17.50
C ILE A 35 23.79 -6.34 -18.30
N VAL A 36 23.60 -7.44 -17.57
CA VAL A 36 23.66 -8.81 -18.09
C VAL A 36 22.29 -9.46 -17.98
N ASP A 37 21.87 -10.17 -19.04
CA ASP A 37 20.78 -11.14 -18.93
C ASP A 37 21.27 -12.34 -18.12
N LEU A 38 20.64 -12.56 -16.96
CA LEU A 38 21.10 -13.52 -15.96
C LEU A 38 20.90 -14.98 -16.39
N ASP A 39 20.03 -15.24 -17.37
CA ASP A 39 19.79 -16.59 -17.87
C ASP A 39 20.74 -16.92 -19.03
N GLU A 40 20.95 -15.97 -19.94
CA GLU A 40 21.82 -16.16 -21.12
C GLU A 40 23.30 -15.88 -20.84
N GLY A 41 23.61 -15.10 -19.79
CA GLY A 41 24.97 -14.66 -19.48
C GLY A 41 25.53 -13.67 -20.51
N THR A 42 24.65 -12.96 -21.22
CA THR A 42 25.01 -11.99 -22.26
C THR A 42 24.84 -10.56 -21.77
N VAL A 43 25.74 -9.66 -22.15
CA VAL A 43 25.58 -8.22 -21.93
C VAL A 43 24.54 -7.69 -22.91
N VAL A 44 23.46 -7.11 -22.37
CA VAL A 44 22.34 -6.58 -23.18
C VAL A 44 22.28 -5.05 -23.14
N ALA A 45 22.90 -4.43 -22.14
CA ALA A 45 22.94 -2.99 -21.99
C ALA A 45 24.14 -2.52 -21.16
N TYR A 46 24.35 -1.21 -21.12
CA TYR A 46 25.30 -0.57 -20.21
C TYR A 46 24.65 0.60 -19.48
N GLU A 47 24.91 0.73 -18.19
CA GLU A 47 24.58 1.93 -17.42
C GLU A 47 25.67 2.98 -17.58
N ALA A 48 25.27 4.19 -17.98
CA ALA A 48 26.15 5.34 -18.11
C ALA A 48 26.26 6.10 -16.78
N LEU A 49 27.45 6.09 -16.20
CA LEU A 49 27.74 6.68 -14.90
C LEU A 49 28.67 7.88 -15.03
N SER A 50 28.21 9.05 -14.59
CA SER A 50 28.99 10.28 -14.63
C SER A 50 30.14 10.29 -13.62
N ARG A 51 31.26 10.90 -13.99
CA ARG A 51 32.42 11.18 -13.13
C ARG A 51 32.86 12.62 -13.35
N GLY A 52 33.12 13.33 -12.27
CA GLY A 52 33.76 14.62 -12.35
C GLY A 52 35.27 14.52 -12.58
N PRO A 53 35.98 15.64 -12.56
CA PRO A 53 37.43 15.67 -12.68
C PRO A 53 38.09 14.98 -11.47
N ALA A 54 39.32 14.49 -11.66
CA ALA A 54 40.10 13.89 -10.59
C ALA A 54 40.20 14.83 -9.38
N GLY A 55 39.87 14.33 -8.20
CA GLY A 55 39.84 15.12 -6.96
C GLY A 55 38.52 14.98 -6.18
N PRO A 56 38.14 15.97 -5.36
CA PRO A 56 37.01 15.85 -4.43
C PRO A 56 35.64 15.69 -5.12
N TRP A 57 35.54 16.06 -6.39
CA TRP A 57 34.31 15.95 -7.20
C TRP A 57 34.37 14.81 -8.23
N GLU A 58 35.35 13.91 -8.14
CA GLU A 58 35.43 12.75 -9.04
C GLU A 58 34.22 11.83 -8.87
N ARG A 59 33.74 11.67 -7.62
CA ARG A 59 32.53 10.92 -7.31
C ARG A 59 31.27 11.76 -7.60
N PRO A 60 30.27 11.20 -8.31
CA PRO A 60 29.05 11.93 -8.64
C PRO A 60 28.32 12.50 -7.41
N ASP A 61 28.21 11.78 -6.29
CA ASP A 61 27.52 12.27 -5.09
C ASP A 61 28.03 13.64 -4.61
N ALA A 62 29.36 13.79 -4.54
CA ALA A 62 30.01 15.01 -4.10
C ALA A 62 29.82 16.16 -5.12
N LEU A 63 29.89 15.85 -6.42
CA LEU A 63 29.69 16.80 -7.49
C LEU A 63 28.24 17.33 -7.54
N PHE A 64 27.26 16.44 -7.45
CA PHE A 64 25.84 16.80 -7.46
C PHE A 64 25.42 17.53 -6.18
N ALA A 65 25.98 17.18 -5.02
CA ALA A 65 25.78 17.94 -3.78
C ALA A 65 26.35 19.37 -3.88
N ALA A 66 27.52 19.53 -4.50
CA ALA A 66 28.10 20.84 -4.74
C ALA A 66 27.27 21.66 -5.75
N ALA A 67 26.77 21.03 -6.82
CA ALA A 67 25.91 21.66 -7.81
C ALA A 67 24.60 22.17 -7.21
N ARG A 68 23.94 21.37 -6.35
CA ARG A 68 22.75 21.79 -5.58
C ARG A 68 23.04 23.04 -4.75
N THR A 69 24.14 23.01 -4.00
CA THR A 69 24.52 24.15 -3.13
C THR A 69 24.78 25.44 -3.93
N GLN A 70 25.25 25.31 -5.17
CA GLN A 70 25.56 26.43 -6.06
C GLN A 70 24.40 26.79 -7.02
N GLY A 71 23.25 26.11 -6.94
CA GLY A 71 22.12 26.32 -7.85
C GLY A 71 22.41 25.93 -9.31
N ALA A 72 23.41 25.07 -9.54
CA ALA A 72 23.89 24.66 -10.87
C ALA A 72 23.54 23.19 -11.21
N LEU A 73 22.56 22.61 -10.51
CA LEU A 73 22.18 21.21 -10.66
C LEU A 73 21.64 20.94 -12.07
N ALA A 74 20.82 21.86 -12.59
CA ALA A 74 20.21 21.74 -13.90
C ALA A 74 21.25 21.69 -15.02
N GLU A 75 22.19 22.64 -15.04
CA GLU A 75 23.21 22.66 -16.10
C GLU A 75 24.17 21.47 -16.00
N LEU A 76 24.47 21.00 -14.79
CA LEU A 76 25.31 19.81 -14.59
C LEU A 76 24.65 18.53 -15.10
N ASP A 77 23.39 18.31 -14.76
CA ASP A 77 22.63 17.12 -15.12
C ASP A 77 22.44 17.02 -16.64
N VAL A 78 22.16 18.16 -17.30
CA VAL A 78 22.17 18.28 -18.76
C VAL A 78 23.52 17.91 -19.36
N LEU A 79 24.61 18.45 -18.81
CA LEU A 79 25.96 18.16 -19.27
C LEU A 79 26.26 16.67 -19.16
N CYS A 80 25.94 16.05 -18.00
CA CYS A 80 26.09 14.62 -17.75
C CYS A 80 25.36 13.78 -18.80
N ARG A 81 24.07 14.06 -19.07
CA ARG A 81 23.29 13.29 -20.06
C ARG A 81 23.82 13.43 -21.47
N ARG A 82 24.16 14.66 -21.86
CA ARG A 82 24.70 14.94 -23.19
C ARG A 82 26.01 14.20 -23.41
N GLU A 83 26.88 14.20 -22.39
CA GLU A 83 28.13 13.46 -22.41
C GLU A 83 27.89 11.95 -22.43
N ALA A 84 26.95 11.43 -21.64
CA ALA A 84 26.61 10.01 -21.62
C ALA A 84 26.19 9.48 -23.00
N LEU A 85 25.27 10.17 -23.69
CA LEU A 85 24.82 9.76 -25.03
C LEU A 85 25.94 9.88 -26.07
N ARG A 86 26.72 10.96 -26.05
CA ARG A 86 27.86 11.15 -26.98
C ARG A 86 28.94 10.10 -26.77
N SER A 87 29.31 9.84 -25.53
CA SER A 87 30.30 8.82 -25.18
C SER A 87 29.80 7.44 -25.56
N ALA A 88 28.52 7.11 -25.35
CA ALA A 88 27.94 5.83 -25.75
C ALA A 88 28.08 5.57 -27.26
N VAL A 89 27.75 6.57 -28.09
CA VAL A 89 27.95 6.51 -29.54
C VAL A 89 29.43 6.36 -29.89
N ALA A 90 30.31 7.13 -29.24
CA ALA A 90 31.75 7.12 -29.53
C ALA A 90 32.43 5.78 -29.22
N VAL A 91 31.99 5.08 -28.17
CA VAL A 91 32.54 3.77 -27.78
C VAL A 91 31.78 2.58 -28.41
N GLY A 92 30.82 2.85 -29.30
CA GLY A 92 30.11 1.82 -30.06
C GLY A 92 29.06 1.05 -29.25
N ILE A 93 28.44 1.68 -28.24
CA ILE A 93 27.20 1.18 -27.65
C ILE A 93 26.06 1.61 -28.59
N ALA A 94 25.57 0.65 -29.38
CA ALA A 94 24.49 0.80 -30.34
C ALA A 94 23.73 -0.53 -30.44
N GLU A 95 22.68 -0.61 -31.26
CA GLU A 95 21.93 -1.85 -31.47
C GLU A 95 22.85 -3.07 -31.72
N PRO A 96 22.61 -4.21 -31.04
CA PRO A 96 21.46 -4.53 -30.20
C PRO A 96 21.63 -4.16 -28.71
N LEU A 97 22.62 -3.38 -28.32
CA LEU A 97 22.77 -2.94 -26.93
C LEU A 97 21.88 -1.73 -26.63
N ALA A 98 21.49 -1.58 -25.37
CA ALA A 98 20.87 -0.37 -24.85
C ALA A 98 21.83 0.41 -23.93
N VAL A 99 21.57 1.70 -23.76
CA VAL A 99 22.23 2.53 -22.76
C VAL A 99 21.23 3.01 -21.72
N PHE A 100 21.54 2.82 -20.45
CA PHE A 100 20.78 3.36 -19.34
C PHE A 100 21.37 4.71 -18.93
N VAL A 101 20.53 5.72 -18.81
CA VAL A 101 20.94 7.10 -18.52
C VAL A 101 20.13 7.65 -17.37
N ASN A 102 20.82 8.11 -16.33
CA ASN A 102 20.22 8.73 -15.16
C ASN A 102 19.70 10.15 -15.46
N VAL A 103 18.55 10.50 -14.87
CA VAL A 103 17.98 11.86 -14.88
C VAL A 103 17.75 12.34 -13.46
N GLU A 104 18.23 13.54 -13.15
CA GLU A 104 17.86 14.24 -11.93
C GLU A 104 16.52 14.98 -12.11
N PRO A 105 15.47 14.62 -11.35
CA PRO A 105 14.16 15.13 -11.71
C PRO A 105 13.86 16.57 -11.28
N GLU A 106 14.67 17.15 -10.39
CA GLU A 106 14.65 18.59 -10.10
C GLU A 106 14.90 19.45 -11.36
N VAL A 107 15.49 18.87 -12.40
CA VAL A 107 15.94 19.53 -13.63
C VAL A 107 14.89 19.46 -14.75
N LEU A 108 13.79 18.72 -14.56
CA LEU A 108 12.74 18.48 -15.57
C LEU A 108 12.04 19.76 -16.04
N ASP A 109 12.13 20.84 -15.27
CA ASP A 109 11.58 22.17 -15.60
C ASP A 109 12.35 22.93 -16.67
N SER A 110 13.65 22.64 -16.82
CA SER A 110 14.61 23.68 -17.21
C SER A 110 15.29 23.45 -18.57
N GLU A 111 15.13 22.29 -19.22
CA GLU A 111 15.78 22.04 -20.50
C GLU A 111 14.96 21.26 -21.56
N PRO A 112 15.18 21.57 -22.85
CA PRO A 112 14.47 20.92 -23.95
C PRO A 112 15.01 19.50 -24.19
N LEU A 113 14.21 18.51 -23.79
CA LEU A 113 14.35 17.09 -24.16
C LEU A 113 14.71 16.88 -25.64
N GLY A 114 14.29 17.78 -26.53
CA GLY A 114 14.58 17.77 -27.97
C GLY A 114 16.07 17.65 -28.30
N ALA A 115 16.97 18.33 -27.58
CA ALA A 115 18.40 18.26 -27.88
C ALA A 115 19.02 16.88 -27.57
N LEU A 116 18.45 16.13 -26.62
CA LEU A 116 18.90 14.76 -26.32
C LEU A 116 18.33 13.76 -27.34
N ILE A 117 17.07 13.96 -27.74
CA ILE A 117 16.42 13.18 -28.80
C ILE A 117 17.20 13.34 -30.11
N GLU A 118 17.62 14.55 -30.47
CA GLU A 118 18.46 14.81 -31.65
C GLU A 118 19.79 14.04 -31.63
N ILE A 119 20.44 13.91 -30.46
CA ILE A 119 21.69 13.15 -30.33
C ILE A 119 21.45 11.66 -30.55
N ALA A 120 20.36 11.11 -29.98
CA ALA A 120 20.01 9.71 -30.12
C ALA A 120 19.59 9.38 -31.57
N ASP A 121 18.78 10.23 -32.19
CA ASP A 121 18.28 10.06 -33.56
C ASP A 121 19.39 10.19 -34.63
N ALA A 122 20.43 11.00 -34.35
CA ALA A 122 21.56 11.18 -35.26
C ALA A 122 22.60 10.03 -35.20
N ALA A 123 22.43 9.04 -34.32
CA ALA A 123 23.36 7.93 -34.18
C ALA A 123 23.36 7.01 -35.43
N PRO A 124 24.53 6.63 -36.00
CA PRO A 124 24.61 5.89 -37.26
C PRO A 124 23.85 4.56 -37.34
N GLU A 125 23.57 3.91 -36.21
CA GLU A 125 22.87 2.62 -36.10
C GLU A 125 21.68 2.66 -35.12
N GLY A 126 21.23 3.85 -34.70
CA GLY A 126 20.16 4.03 -33.70
C GLY A 126 20.59 3.68 -32.27
N LEU A 127 20.41 4.60 -31.34
CA LEU A 127 20.73 4.38 -29.92
C LEU A 127 19.46 4.02 -29.15
N ARG A 128 19.42 2.84 -28.52
CA ARG A 128 18.31 2.45 -27.63
C ARG A 128 18.56 3.00 -26.23
N VAL A 129 17.74 3.96 -25.80
CA VAL A 129 17.92 4.67 -24.53
C VAL A 129 16.86 4.25 -23.51
N VAL A 130 17.32 3.81 -22.35
CA VAL A 130 16.48 3.58 -21.16
C VAL A 130 16.78 4.69 -20.16
N LEU A 131 15.78 5.49 -19.82
CA LEU A 131 15.95 6.57 -18.86
C LEU A 131 15.66 6.08 -17.44
N GLU A 132 16.61 6.26 -16.53
CA GLU A 132 16.44 5.93 -15.12
C GLU A 132 15.89 7.14 -14.34
N ILE A 133 14.79 6.90 -13.64
CA ILE A 133 14.12 7.86 -12.78
C ILE A 133 14.34 7.44 -11.33
N THR A 134 14.93 8.33 -10.53
CA THR A 134 15.13 8.10 -9.10
C THR A 134 13.83 8.32 -8.31
N GLU A 135 13.69 7.63 -7.18
CA GLU A 135 12.49 7.67 -6.34
C GLU A 135 12.19 9.06 -5.72
N ARG A 136 13.25 9.78 -5.31
CA ARG A 136 13.17 11.01 -4.51
C ARG A 136 12.45 12.15 -5.23
N ALA A 137 12.51 12.10 -6.54
CA ALA A 137 11.86 12.98 -7.48
C ALA A 137 10.35 12.96 -7.49
N ILE A 138 9.81 11.77 -7.24
CA ILE A 138 8.49 11.42 -7.72
C ILE A 138 7.41 12.19 -6.94
N ALA A 139 7.60 12.31 -5.63
CA ALA A 139 6.71 13.09 -4.77
C ALA A 139 6.90 14.60 -4.91
N ALA A 140 8.12 15.06 -5.23
CA ALA A 140 8.42 16.49 -5.29
C ALA A 140 7.69 17.16 -6.46
N ARG A 141 7.69 16.52 -7.64
CA ARG A 141 7.27 17.13 -8.91
C ARG A 141 6.52 16.14 -9.84
N PRO A 142 5.37 15.60 -9.41
CA PRO A 142 4.71 14.51 -10.13
C PRO A 142 4.15 14.94 -11.51
N ALA A 143 3.68 16.18 -11.64
CA ALA A 143 3.12 16.68 -12.90
C ALA A 143 4.18 16.73 -14.01
N GLU A 144 5.33 17.32 -13.70
CA GLU A 144 6.44 17.47 -14.64
C GLU A 144 7.09 16.14 -14.97
N LEU A 145 7.23 15.26 -13.99
CA LEU A 145 7.74 13.91 -14.18
C LEU A 145 6.88 13.11 -15.16
N LEU A 146 5.57 13.08 -14.94
CA LEU A 146 4.65 12.37 -15.84
C LEU A 146 4.65 12.99 -17.25
N ALA A 147 4.73 14.33 -17.37
CA ALA A 147 4.84 14.99 -18.67
C ALA A 147 6.14 14.65 -19.42
N CYS A 148 7.27 14.58 -18.69
CA CYS A 148 8.55 14.15 -19.22
C CYS A 148 8.49 12.70 -19.72
N VAL A 149 7.99 11.78 -18.88
CA VAL A 149 7.80 10.37 -19.24
C VAL A 149 6.96 10.22 -20.50
N ARG A 150 5.85 10.97 -20.63
CA ARG A 150 5.03 10.94 -21.86
C ARG A 150 5.81 11.39 -23.09
N THR A 151 6.58 12.46 -22.98
CA THR A 151 7.38 13.01 -24.08
C THR A 151 8.44 12.01 -24.54
N LEU A 152 9.12 11.37 -23.60
CA LEU A 152 10.15 10.37 -23.86
C LEU A 152 9.59 9.09 -24.50
N ARG A 153 8.45 8.61 -24.00
CA ARG A 153 7.76 7.46 -24.61
C ARG A 153 7.33 7.73 -26.05
N ARG A 154 6.89 8.95 -26.36
CA ARG A 154 6.58 9.38 -27.74
C ARG A 154 7.82 9.41 -28.64
N ALA A 155 9.01 9.62 -28.07
CA ALA A 155 10.29 9.52 -28.75
C ALA A 155 10.84 8.07 -28.83
N GLY A 156 10.10 7.07 -28.32
CA GLY A 156 10.50 5.66 -28.35
C GLY A 156 11.46 5.23 -27.24
N TRP A 157 11.73 6.09 -26.25
CA TRP A 157 12.62 5.77 -25.14
C TRP A 157 11.88 4.98 -24.06
N GLN A 158 12.59 4.05 -23.42
CA GLN A 158 12.05 3.27 -22.31
C GLN A 158 12.37 3.93 -20.96
N ILE A 159 11.62 3.55 -19.93
CA ILE A 159 11.74 4.10 -18.59
C ILE A 159 12.15 3.00 -17.62
N ALA A 160 13.17 3.26 -16.82
CA ALA A 160 13.51 2.46 -15.66
C ALA A 160 13.18 3.22 -14.37
N LEU A 161 12.68 2.50 -13.37
CA LEU A 161 12.51 3.02 -12.01
C LEU A 161 13.64 2.50 -11.15
N ASP A 162 14.40 3.42 -10.55
CA ASP A 162 15.60 3.14 -9.77
C ASP A 162 15.33 2.98 -8.26
N ASP A 163 16.26 2.35 -7.54
CA ASP A 163 16.26 2.16 -6.08
C ASP A 163 14.97 1.56 -5.49
N VAL A 164 14.26 0.69 -6.22
CA VAL A 164 13.00 0.14 -5.72
C VAL A 164 13.23 -0.73 -4.49
N GLY A 165 12.62 -0.29 -3.38
CA GLY A 165 12.70 -0.93 -2.07
C GLY A 165 13.56 -0.18 -1.06
N ALA A 166 14.25 0.89 -1.47
CA ALA A 166 14.88 1.84 -0.55
C ALA A 166 13.85 2.78 0.10
N ASP A 167 12.86 3.25 -0.67
CA ASP A 167 11.72 4.04 -0.20
C ASP A 167 10.36 3.45 -0.65
N ASP A 168 9.34 3.52 0.22
CA ASP A 168 7.98 3.06 -0.08
C ASP A 168 7.31 3.85 -1.22
N MET A 169 7.76 5.09 -1.44
CA MET A 169 7.27 5.98 -2.50
C MET A 169 7.50 5.45 -3.91
N SER A 170 8.60 4.71 -4.11
CA SER A 170 8.96 4.07 -5.38
C SER A 170 7.87 3.08 -5.80
N LEU A 171 7.39 2.29 -4.83
CA LEU A 171 6.28 1.36 -5.05
C LEU A 171 4.95 2.07 -5.27
N ALA A 172 4.72 3.18 -4.58
CA ALA A 172 3.47 3.95 -4.67
C ALA A 172 3.23 4.51 -6.08
N PHE A 173 4.28 4.98 -6.75
CA PHE A 173 4.20 5.59 -8.08
C PHE A 173 4.55 4.67 -9.25
N MET A 174 5.04 3.46 -9.00
CA MET A 174 5.28 2.47 -10.05
C MET A 174 4.07 2.29 -11.00
N PRO A 175 2.80 2.24 -10.55
CA PRO A 175 1.65 2.16 -11.45
C PRO A 175 1.45 3.39 -12.34
N LEU A 176 1.95 4.56 -11.93
CA LEU A 176 1.83 5.84 -12.64
C LEU A 176 2.96 6.06 -13.64
N LEU A 177 4.21 5.83 -13.23
CA LEU A 177 5.36 5.94 -14.12
C LEU A 177 5.37 4.85 -15.19
N ARG A 178 4.73 3.72 -14.84
CA ARG A 178 4.67 2.52 -15.65
C ARG A 178 6.07 2.15 -16.18
N PRO A 179 7.07 1.84 -15.33
CA PRO A 179 8.42 1.55 -15.81
C PRO A 179 8.49 0.26 -16.65
N ASP A 180 9.35 0.26 -17.65
CA ASP A 180 9.72 -0.90 -18.49
C ASP A 180 10.75 -1.78 -17.79
N VAL A 181 11.61 -1.17 -16.98
CA VAL A 181 12.60 -1.86 -16.12
C VAL A 181 12.41 -1.41 -14.67
N VAL A 182 12.36 -2.37 -13.74
CA VAL A 182 12.32 -2.10 -12.30
C VAL A 182 13.66 -2.51 -11.71
N LYS A 183 14.47 -1.54 -11.28
CA LYS A 183 15.78 -1.78 -10.66
C LYS A 183 15.59 -1.95 -9.15
N LEU A 184 16.00 -3.12 -8.65
CA LEU A 184 15.96 -3.45 -7.23
C LEU A 184 17.20 -2.90 -6.55
N ASP A 185 17.00 -2.17 -5.45
CA ASP A 185 18.11 -1.66 -4.64
C ASP A 185 19.03 -2.79 -4.15
N ILE A 186 20.32 -2.47 -4.07
CA ILE A 186 21.40 -3.38 -3.67
C ILE A 186 21.13 -4.10 -2.35
N GLN A 187 20.45 -3.45 -1.40
CA GLN A 187 20.15 -4.01 -0.09
C GLN A 187 19.19 -5.20 -0.21
N LEU A 188 18.27 -5.22 -1.18
CA LEU A 188 17.37 -6.37 -1.35
C LEU A 188 18.11 -7.64 -1.76
N VAL A 189 19.22 -7.50 -2.47
CA VAL A 189 20.07 -8.62 -2.93
C VAL A 189 21.07 -9.03 -1.85
N GLN A 190 21.64 -8.06 -1.14
CA GLN A 190 22.75 -8.31 -0.19
C GLN A 190 22.29 -8.54 1.26
N ASP A 191 21.13 -8.02 1.67
CA ASP A 191 20.64 -8.15 3.04
C ASP A 191 19.94 -9.49 3.30
N ARG A 192 19.62 -9.72 4.58
CA ARG A 192 18.87 -10.91 4.99
C ARG A 192 17.40 -10.76 4.63
N PRO A 193 16.74 -11.84 4.15
CA PRO A 193 15.31 -11.82 3.87
C PRO A 193 14.50 -11.33 5.08
N SER A 194 13.51 -10.47 4.82
CA SER A 194 12.63 -9.89 5.83
C SER A 194 11.19 -9.80 5.29
N PRO A 195 10.17 -9.64 6.16
CA PRO A 195 8.80 -9.40 5.71
C PRO A 195 8.66 -8.17 4.81
N ALA A 196 9.46 -7.12 5.06
CA ALA A 196 9.48 -5.90 4.25
C ALA A 196 9.99 -6.19 2.82
N ILE A 197 11.13 -6.89 2.70
CA ILE A 197 11.69 -7.33 1.41
C ILE A 197 10.68 -8.21 0.68
N ALA A 198 10.02 -9.14 1.37
CA ALA A 198 8.99 -10.00 0.77
C ALA A 198 7.78 -9.19 0.24
N GLY A 199 7.38 -8.12 0.94
CA GLY A 199 6.35 -7.20 0.50
C GLY A 199 6.73 -6.46 -0.79
N ILE A 200 7.94 -5.89 -0.83
CA ILE A 200 8.49 -5.22 -2.02
C ILE A 200 8.54 -6.21 -3.20
N MET A 201 9.05 -7.43 -2.96
CA MET A 201 9.12 -8.47 -3.98
C MET A 201 7.76 -8.84 -4.55
N ASN A 202 6.76 -9.03 -3.69
CA ASN A 202 5.41 -9.34 -4.14
C ASN A 202 4.81 -8.21 -4.98
N ALA A 203 5.05 -6.95 -4.60
CA ALA A 203 4.60 -5.79 -5.34
C ALA A 203 5.27 -5.70 -6.73
N VAL A 204 6.60 -5.82 -6.78
CA VAL A 204 7.39 -5.77 -8.01
C VAL A 204 7.05 -6.93 -8.95
N ASN A 205 7.01 -8.17 -8.44
CA ASN A 205 6.70 -9.34 -9.25
C ASN A 205 5.26 -9.31 -9.78
N ALA A 206 4.30 -8.87 -8.97
CA ALA A 206 2.93 -8.69 -9.44
C ALA A 206 2.84 -7.60 -10.52
N TYR A 207 3.66 -6.55 -10.44
CA TYR A 207 3.74 -5.53 -11.49
C TYR A 207 4.38 -6.07 -12.78
N ALA A 208 5.52 -6.75 -12.68
CA ALA A 208 6.23 -7.36 -13.80
C ALA A 208 5.34 -8.35 -14.56
N GLN A 209 4.65 -9.24 -13.84
CA GLN A 209 3.73 -10.22 -14.45
C GLN A 209 2.57 -9.56 -15.21
N ARG A 210 2.03 -8.45 -14.70
CA ARG A 210 0.90 -7.76 -15.34
C ARG A 210 1.32 -6.96 -16.57
N THR A 211 2.49 -6.34 -16.51
CA THR A 211 2.91 -5.32 -17.49
C THR A 211 3.97 -5.78 -18.47
N GLY A 212 4.60 -6.92 -18.21
CA GLY A 212 5.78 -7.37 -18.95
C GLY A 212 7.04 -6.57 -18.63
N ALA A 213 7.04 -5.75 -17.57
CA ALA A 213 8.25 -5.07 -17.11
C ALA A 213 9.33 -6.08 -16.70
N VAL A 214 10.58 -5.72 -16.94
CA VAL A 214 11.74 -6.56 -16.61
C VAL A 214 12.34 -6.12 -15.28
N VAL A 215 12.64 -7.08 -14.41
CA VAL A 215 13.28 -6.80 -13.11
C VAL A 215 14.80 -6.89 -13.28
N LEU A 216 15.50 -5.85 -12.81
CA LEU A 216 16.95 -5.74 -12.78
C LEU A 216 17.43 -5.73 -11.34
N ALA A 217 18.38 -6.59 -10.98
CA ALA A 217 18.97 -6.62 -9.64
C ALA A 217 20.37 -6.00 -9.62
N GLU A 218 20.62 -5.10 -8.67
CA GLU A 218 21.92 -4.45 -8.49
C GLU A 218 22.80 -5.12 -7.42
N GLY A 219 24.10 -4.80 -7.44
CA GLY A 219 25.04 -5.23 -6.41
C GLY A 219 25.38 -6.72 -6.43
N ILE A 220 25.32 -7.37 -7.59
CA ILE A 220 25.72 -8.77 -7.74
C ILE A 220 27.25 -8.88 -7.76
N GLU A 221 27.82 -9.28 -6.62
CA GLU A 221 29.28 -9.35 -6.41
C GLU A 221 29.81 -10.79 -6.42
N ASP A 222 28.95 -11.76 -6.07
CA ASP A 222 29.29 -13.18 -6.04
C ASP A 222 28.11 -14.06 -6.49
N GLU A 223 28.35 -15.36 -6.60
CA GLU A 223 27.34 -16.36 -7.01
C GLU A 223 26.14 -16.42 -6.07
N LYS A 224 26.32 -16.11 -4.78
CA LYS A 224 25.21 -16.12 -3.81
C LYS A 224 24.28 -14.93 -4.06
N HIS A 225 24.83 -13.75 -4.35
CA HIS A 225 24.03 -12.59 -4.75
C HIS A 225 23.27 -12.89 -6.05
N LEU A 226 23.90 -13.58 -7.00
CA LEU A 226 23.25 -14.01 -8.25
C LEU A 226 22.06 -14.95 -8.00
N ASP A 227 22.22 -15.95 -7.14
CA ASP A 227 21.13 -16.86 -6.77
C ASP A 227 19.96 -16.10 -6.10
N ILE A 228 20.26 -15.14 -5.23
CA ILE A 228 19.25 -14.30 -4.59
C ILE A 228 18.55 -13.45 -5.66
N ALA A 229 19.28 -12.75 -6.52
CA ALA A 229 18.71 -11.92 -7.58
C ALA A 229 17.72 -12.70 -8.47
N ARG A 230 18.09 -13.91 -8.90
CA ARG A 230 17.19 -14.80 -9.64
C ARG A 230 15.96 -15.20 -8.82
N ALA A 231 16.14 -15.53 -7.54
CA ALA A 231 15.03 -15.88 -6.65
C ALA A 231 14.06 -14.71 -6.39
N LEU A 232 14.55 -13.48 -6.45
CA LEU A 232 13.75 -12.25 -6.36
C LEU A 232 12.93 -11.99 -7.64
N GLY A 233 13.23 -12.70 -8.74
CA GLY A 233 12.55 -12.56 -10.04
C GLY A 233 13.31 -11.69 -11.04
N ALA A 234 14.57 -11.35 -10.78
CA ALA A 234 15.39 -10.57 -11.69
C ALA A 234 15.79 -11.39 -12.92
N ARG A 235 15.51 -10.84 -14.11
CA ARG A 235 16.02 -11.35 -15.40
C ARG A 235 17.33 -10.65 -15.76
N LEU A 236 17.47 -9.39 -15.39
CA LEU A 236 18.67 -8.60 -15.62
C LEU A 236 19.45 -8.45 -14.31
N GLY A 237 20.75 -8.27 -14.41
CA GLY A 237 21.56 -7.96 -13.25
C GLY A 237 22.82 -7.18 -13.56
N GLN A 238 23.29 -6.48 -12.54
CA GLN A 238 24.47 -5.63 -12.58
C GLN A 238 25.29 -5.80 -11.30
N GLY A 239 26.62 -5.78 -11.44
CA GLY A 239 27.53 -5.82 -10.32
C GLY A 239 28.94 -6.25 -10.70
N PHE A 240 29.84 -6.27 -9.71
CA PHE A 240 31.27 -6.54 -9.95
C PHE A 240 31.55 -7.96 -10.42
N LEU A 241 30.62 -8.90 -10.25
CA LEU A 241 30.70 -10.23 -10.83
C LEU A 241 30.78 -10.17 -12.37
N PHE A 242 30.08 -9.22 -12.99
CA PHE A 242 29.99 -9.08 -14.45
C PHE A 242 30.93 -8.03 -15.03
N GLY A 243 31.20 -6.96 -14.27
CA GLY A 243 32.14 -5.93 -14.67
C GLY A 243 32.04 -4.68 -13.81
N ARG A 244 33.19 -4.04 -13.60
CA ARG A 244 33.26 -2.73 -12.95
C ARG A 244 33.00 -1.62 -13.97
N PRO A 245 32.53 -0.44 -13.54
CA PRO A 245 32.43 0.73 -14.41
C PRO A 245 33.78 1.05 -15.06
N ALA A 246 33.80 1.17 -16.39
CA ALA A 246 35.00 1.45 -17.18
C ALA A 246 34.70 2.41 -18.34
N ALA A 247 35.71 3.13 -18.83
CA ALA A 247 35.52 4.08 -19.94
C ALA A 247 35.13 3.38 -21.25
N GLU A 248 35.62 2.15 -21.47
CA GLU A 248 35.30 1.35 -22.64
C GLU A 248 34.48 0.11 -22.26
N PRO A 249 33.46 -0.27 -23.07
CA PRO A 249 32.71 -1.50 -22.88
C PRO A 249 33.62 -2.73 -22.85
N SER A 250 33.50 -3.55 -21.80
CA SER A 250 34.22 -4.82 -21.72
C SER A 250 33.72 -5.82 -22.77
N ASN A 251 34.65 -6.50 -23.46
CA ASN A 251 34.34 -7.62 -24.37
C ASN A 251 34.46 -9.00 -23.69
N ALA A 252 34.45 -9.05 -22.36
CA ALA A 252 34.62 -10.30 -21.60
C ALA A 252 33.42 -11.26 -21.73
N LEU A 253 32.21 -10.71 -21.93
CA LEU A 253 30.97 -11.46 -22.05
C LEU A 253 30.38 -11.29 -23.47
N PRO A 254 29.66 -12.30 -23.99
CA PRO A 254 28.95 -12.19 -25.27
C PRO A 254 27.88 -11.09 -25.21
N ARG A 255 27.57 -10.47 -26.35
CA ARG A 255 26.53 -9.44 -26.47
C ARG A 255 25.20 -10.09 -26.83
N GLY A 256 24.13 -9.66 -26.18
CA GLY A 256 22.74 -10.08 -26.40
C GLY A 256 21.85 -8.91 -26.80
N VAL A 257 20.54 -9.14 -26.78
CA VAL A 257 19.52 -8.12 -27.09
C VAL A 257 18.67 -7.85 -25.86
N LEU A 258 18.54 -6.58 -25.46
CA LEU A 258 17.53 -6.21 -24.48
C LEU A 258 16.14 -6.26 -25.13
N GLU A 259 15.30 -7.19 -24.71
CA GLU A 259 13.90 -7.31 -25.11
C GLU A 259 12.99 -6.75 -24.02
N LEU A 260 12.29 -5.66 -24.35
CA LEU A 260 11.29 -5.04 -23.48
C LEU A 260 9.92 -5.11 -24.17
N ALA A 261 8.86 -5.25 -23.38
CA ALA A 261 7.50 -5.27 -23.91
C ALA A 261 7.15 -3.93 -24.57
N GLU A 262 6.52 -3.98 -25.76
CA GLU A 262 5.92 -2.80 -26.36
C GLU A 262 4.78 -2.29 -25.48
N ARG A 263 4.69 -0.96 -25.33
CA ARG A 263 3.64 -0.31 -24.54
C ARG A 263 2.82 0.64 -25.39
N ASP A 264 1.53 0.70 -25.08
CA ASP A 264 0.64 1.71 -25.62
C ASP A 264 1.15 3.11 -25.26
N LEU A 265 1.10 4.01 -26.25
CA LEU A 265 1.42 5.40 -26.03
C LEU A 265 0.41 6.01 -25.04
N PRO A 266 0.89 6.84 -24.09
CA PRO A 266 0.02 7.54 -23.16
C PRO A 266 -1.04 8.36 -23.91
N ARG A 267 -2.32 8.19 -23.53
CA ARG A 267 -3.42 8.99 -24.07
C ARG A 267 -3.37 10.39 -23.46
N ASP A 268 -3.62 11.42 -24.27
CA ASP A 268 -3.91 12.75 -23.74
C ASP A 268 -5.34 12.73 -23.21
N ILE A 269 -5.46 12.72 -21.88
CA ILE A 269 -6.74 12.67 -21.19
C ILE A 269 -6.95 14.00 -20.48
N ASP A 270 -8.04 14.67 -20.86
CA ASP A 270 -8.36 16.00 -20.33
C ASP A 270 -8.92 15.97 -18.90
N SER A 271 -9.65 14.91 -18.53
CA SER A 271 -10.26 14.76 -17.19
C SER A 271 -10.40 13.30 -16.73
N PRO A 272 -10.37 13.03 -15.41
CA PRO A 272 -10.56 11.70 -14.85
C PRO A 272 -11.88 11.05 -15.26
N PHE A 273 -12.99 11.78 -15.29
CA PHE A 273 -14.26 11.22 -15.72
C PHE A 273 -14.24 10.74 -17.18
N ALA A 274 -13.42 11.38 -18.03
CA ALA A 274 -13.23 10.97 -19.42
C ALA A 274 -12.38 9.70 -19.59
N CYS A 275 -11.74 9.19 -18.53
CA CYS A 275 -11.04 7.90 -18.55
C CYS A 275 -11.99 6.69 -18.60
N LEU A 276 -13.25 6.89 -18.24
CA LEU A 276 -14.23 5.81 -18.17
C LEU A 276 -14.48 5.21 -19.57
N PRO A 277 -14.59 3.88 -19.68
CA PRO A 277 -14.99 3.21 -20.93
C PRO A 277 -16.33 3.74 -21.46
N GLU A 278 -16.49 3.81 -22.79
CA GLU A 278 -17.73 4.32 -23.41
C GLU A 278 -18.98 3.50 -23.05
N ASP A 279 -18.81 2.22 -22.73
CA ASP A 279 -19.87 1.28 -22.36
C ASP A 279 -20.12 1.19 -20.84
N VAL A 280 -19.43 2.00 -20.02
CA VAL A 280 -19.62 1.98 -18.57
C VAL A 280 -21.05 2.37 -18.20
N VAL A 281 -21.64 1.63 -17.26
CA VAL A 281 -22.98 1.96 -16.72
C VAL A 281 -22.84 3.07 -15.68
N LEU A 282 -23.13 4.29 -16.10
CA LEU A 282 -23.16 5.45 -15.21
C LEU A 282 -24.35 5.42 -14.27
N ARG A 283 -24.11 5.72 -12.98
CA ARG A 283 -25.12 5.81 -11.94
C ARG A 283 -25.40 7.27 -11.61
N ARG A 284 -26.58 7.55 -11.05
CA ARG A 284 -26.93 8.89 -10.58
C ARG A 284 -27.32 8.84 -9.12
N SER A 285 -26.75 9.73 -8.32
CA SER A 285 -27.10 9.85 -6.90
C SER A 285 -26.84 11.26 -6.38
N SER A 286 -27.34 11.54 -5.18
CA SER A 286 -27.08 12.79 -4.46
C SER A 286 -25.70 12.81 -3.81
N LYS A 287 -25.21 14.02 -3.55
CA LYS A 287 -23.94 14.31 -2.86
C LYS A 287 -23.68 13.46 -1.60
N PRO A 288 -24.65 13.22 -0.69
CA PRO A 288 -24.40 12.47 0.55
C PRO A 288 -23.94 11.03 0.32
N LEU A 289 -24.45 10.34 -0.70
CA LEU A 289 -23.95 8.99 -1.01
C LEU A 289 -22.49 9.04 -1.48
N LEU A 290 -22.16 9.99 -2.36
CA LEU A 290 -20.79 10.15 -2.88
C LEU A 290 -19.81 10.53 -1.76
N VAL A 291 -20.24 11.32 -0.77
CA VAL A 291 -19.44 11.59 0.44
C VAL A 291 -19.05 10.27 1.13
N GLU A 292 -20.01 9.36 1.34
CA GLU A 292 -19.73 8.09 2.03
C GLU A 292 -18.89 7.13 1.19
N LEU A 293 -19.08 7.11 -0.13
CA LEU A 293 -18.22 6.37 -1.06
C LEU A 293 -16.78 6.90 -1.04
N SER A 294 -16.60 8.23 -1.09
CA SER A 294 -15.29 8.87 -0.99
C SER A 294 -14.60 8.51 0.34
N LYS A 295 -15.32 8.63 1.47
CA LYS A 295 -14.77 8.26 2.79
C LYS A 295 -14.41 6.79 2.88
N HIS A 296 -15.13 5.89 2.21
CA HIS A 296 -14.78 4.48 2.17
C HIS A 296 -13.43 4.28 1.46
N LEU A 297 -13.22 4.92 0.32
CA LEU A 297 -11.94 4.88 -0.39
C LEU A 297 -10.80 5.50 0.43
N GLU A 298 -11.06 6.60 1.15
CA GLU A 298 -10.11 7.20 2.10
C GLU A 298 -9.69 6.16 3.18
N ARG A 299 -10.63 5.36 3.72
CA ARG A 299 -10.32 4.30 4.70
C ARG A 299 -9.51 3.15 4.10
N GLU A 300 -9.82 2.73 2.86
CA GLU A 300 -9.00 1.75 2.15
C GLU A 300 -7.57 2.25 1.97
N ALA A 301 -7.38 3.52 1.62
CA ALA A 301 -6.05 4.11 1.50
C ALA A 301 -5.25 4.02 2.80
N LEU A 302 -5.87 4.31 3.95
CA LEU A 302 -5.25 4.19 5.28
C LEU A 302 -4.87 2.75 5.63
N ALA A 303 -5.57 1.74 5.10
CA ALA A 303 -5.24 0.34 5.29
C ALA A 303 -4.02 -0.09 4.47
N HIS A 304 -3.77 0.55 3.32
CA HIS A 304 -2.62 0.29 2.45
C HIS A 304 -1.36 1.08 2.81
N GLY A 305 -1.49 2.16 3.58
CA GLY A 305 -0.35 2.87 4.19
C GLY A 305 0.57 3.58 3.19
N SER A 306 1.88 3.56 3.47
CA SER A 306 2.91 4.34 2.78
C SER A 306 3.08 4.00 1.30
N THR A 307 2.65 2.83 0.84
CA THR A 307 2.70 2.44 -0.59
C THR A 307 1.51 2.95 -1.40
N CYS A 308 0.64 3.77 -0.82
CA CYS A 308 -0.58 4.25 -1.43
C CYS A 308 -0.48 5.70 -1.91
N VAL A 309 -1.17 6.00 -3.01
CA VAL A 309 -1.35 7.33 -3.61
C VAL A 309 -2.84 7.67 -3.59
N VAL A 310 -3.17 8.84 -3.04
CA VAL A 310 -4.53 9.40 -3.01
C VAL A 310 -4.53 10.75 -3.70
N VAL A 311 -5.38 10.92 -4.71
CA VAL A 311 -5.53 12.20 -5.41
C VAL A 311 -7.01 12.49 -5.62
N SER A 312 -7.43 13.70 -5.28
CA SER A 312 -8.85 14.06 -5.32
C SER A 312 -9.09 15.43 -5.94
N ALA A 313 -10.19 15.58 -6.68
CA ALA A 313 -10.69 16.84 -7.19
C ALA A 313 -11.91 17.30 -6.38
N PHE A 314 -11.90 18.55 -5.91
CA PHE A 314 -12.96 19.12 -5.08
C PHE A 314 -13.82 20.15 -5.82
N GLN A 315 -13.65 20.31 -7.13
CA GLN A 315 -14.21 21.39 -7.97
C GLN A 315 -13.74 22.80 -7.55
N TYR A 316 -14.08 23.22 -6.32
CA TYR A 316 -13.83 24.54 -5.75
C TYR A 316 -13.37 24.44 -4.29
N ALA A 317 -12.53 25.39 -3.85
CA ALA A 317 -11.96 25.42 -2.50
C ALA A 317 -12.98 25.41 -1.37
N HIS A 318 -14.17 25.99 -1.56
CA HIS A 318 -15.21 26.00 -0.54
C HIS A 318 -15.81 24.61 -0.25
N HIS A 319 -15.57 23.61 -1.12
CA HIS A 319 -15.91 22.20 -0.85
C HIS A 319 -14.84 21.48 -0.03
N PHE A 320 -13.63 22.02 0.06
CA PHE A 320 -12.57 21.53 0.95
C PHE A 320 -12.75 22.09 2.37
N THR A 321 -13.78 21.59 3.05
CA THR A 321 -14.18 22.07 4.39
C THR A 321 -13.09 21.82 5.45
N PRO A 322 -13.14 22.50 6.62
CA PRO A 322 -12.22 22.20 7.73
C PRO A 322 -12.27 20.73 8.20
N ALA A 323 -13.41 20.06 8.05
CA ALA A 323 -13.52 18.63 8.35
C ALA A 323 -12.79 17.77 7.31
N THR A 324 -12.87 18.14 6.03
CA THR A 324 -12.12 17.50 4.94
C THR A 324 -10.62 17.72 5.12
N ALA A 325 -10.19 18.95 5.45
CA ALA A 325 -8.79 19.26 5.70
C ALA A 325 -8.18 18.40 6.82
N ARG A 326 -8.93 18.15 7.91
CA ARG A 326 -8.49 17.25 8.99
C ARG A 326 -8.30 15.81 8.51
N ARG A 327 -9.24 15.26 7.73
CA ARG A 327 -9.14 13.90 7.17
C ARG A 327 -7.99 13.77 6.19
N TYR A 328 -7.80 14.75 5.31
CA TYR A 328 -6.72 14.72 4.32
C TYR A 328 -5.33 14.88 4.96
N ARG A 329 -5.23 15.63 6.05
CA ARG A 329 -4.01 15.66 6.88
C ARG A 329 -3.71 14.28 7.49
N GLU A 330 -4.72 13.61 8.05
CA GLU A 330 -4.56 12.25 8.60
C GLU A 330 -4.14 11.25 7.52
N LEU A 331 -4.70 11.36 6.31
CA LEU A 331 -4.24 10.59 5.16
C LEU A 331 -2.77 10.88 4.87
N ALA A 332 -2.38 12.16 4.78
CA ALA A 332 -1.01 12.56 4.48
C ALA A 332 0.01 12.14 5.56
N GLU A 333 -0.42 11.83 6.78
CA GLU A 333 0.44 11.30 7.84
C GLU A 333 0.75 9.81 7.69
N ARG A 334 -0.04 9.06 6.89
CA ARG A 334 0.00 7.59 6.83
C ARG A 334 0.11 7.01 5.42
N VAL A 335 -0.25 7.78 4.41
CA VAL A 335 -0.27 7.43 3.00
C VAL A 335 0.95 8.05 2.32
N GLY A 336 1.54 7.37 1.34
CA GLY A 336 2.75 7.83 0.66
C GLY A 336 2.58 9.19 -0.03
N PHE A 337 1.49 9.36 -0.77
CA PHE A 337 1.18 10.62 -1.43
C PHE A 337 -0.28 11.00 -1.32
N VAL A 338 -0.56 12.25 -0.95
CA VAL A 338 -1.92 12.79 -0.89
C VAL A 338 -1.98 14.14 -1.60
N ALA A 339 -2.91 14.27 -2.55
CA ALA A 339 -3.17 15.52 -3.24
C ALA A 339 -4.66 15.87 -3.36
N ALA A 340 -4.95 17.16 -3.36
CA ALA A 340 -6.28 17.75 -3.49
C ALA A 340 -6.25 18.96 -4.44
N VAL A 341 -6.92 18.85 -5.59
CA VAL A 341 -6.98 19.91 -6.60
C VAL A 341 -8.37 20.54 -6.68
N GLY A 342 -8.44 21.83 -7.01
CA GLY A 342 -9.72 22.56 -7.04
C GLY A 342 -9.53 24.04 -7.30
N ALA A 343 -10.53 24.68 -7.90
CA ALA A 343 -10.51 26.12 -8.15
C ALA A 343 -10.43 26.89 -6.83
N GLY A 344 -9.38 27.70 -6.69
CA GLY A 344 -9.02 28.48 -5.50
C GLY A 344 -8.33 27.69 -4.39
N LEU A 345 -7.93 26.43 -4.60
CA LEU A 345 -7.15 25.70 -3.59
C LEU A 345 -5.68 26.14 -3.62
N PRO A 346 -5.05 26.35 -2.44
CA PRO A 346 -3.64 26.71 -2.37
C PRO A 346 -2.74 25.51 -2.72
N ALA A 347 -1.44 25.75 -2.88
CA ALA A 347 -0.43 24.71 -3.13
C ALA A 347 -0.32 23.66 -2.01
N GLU A 348 -0.70 24.03 -0.78
CA GLU A 348 -0.81 23.13 0.37
C GLU A 348 -2.12 23.41 1.13
N PRO A 349 -3.24 22.74 0.78
CA PRO A 349 -4.55 22.98 1.40
C PRO A 349 -4.66 22.45 2.83
N ALA A 350 -3.81 21.51 3.21
CA ALA A 350 -3.63 21.04 4.59
C ALA A 350 -2.19 20.52 4.74
N PRO A 351 -1.62 20.46 5.97
CA PRO A 351 -0.26 19.99 6.17
C PRO A 351 0.01 18.63 5.53
N GLY A 352 1.01 18.56 4.65
CA GLY A 352 1.39 17.34 3.93
C GLY A 352 0.51 16.98 2.73
N VAL A 353 -0.57 17.73 2.46
CA VAL A 353 -1.45 17.52 1.32
C VAL A 353 -1.02 18.46 0.19
N ARG A 354 -0.75 17.91 -0.99
CA ARG A 354 -0.36 18.72 -2.16
C ARG A 354 -1.60 19.27 -2.86
N GLY A 355 -1.55 20.51 -3.32
CA GLY A 355 -2.69 21.14 -3.97
C GLY A 355 -2.36 21.95 -5.20
N ALA A 356 -3.41 22.40 -5.86
CA ALA A 356 -3.33 23.25 -7.04
C ALA A 356 -4.62 24.03 -7.27
N ASP A 357 -4.47 25.26 -7.73
CA ASP A 357 -5.56 26.11 -8.22
C ASP A 357 -5.87 25.75 -9.68
N LEU A 358 -7.13 25.39 -9.95
CA LEU A 358 -7.58 25.03 -11.30
C LEU A 358 -7.89 26.27 -12.15
N PRO A 359 -7.38 26.34 -13.41
CA PRO A 359 -7.74 27.38 -14.38
C PRO A 359 -9.24 27.48 -14.63
N GLY A 360 -9.68 28.65 -15.14
CA GLY A 360 -11.09 28.99 -15.36
C GLY A 360 -11.88 28.03 -16.26
N ASP A 361 -11.19 27.45 -17.22
CA ASP A 361 -11.67 26.56 -18.29
C ASP A 361 -11.37 25.08 -18.03
N ASP A 362 -10.85 24.74 -16.85
CA ASP A 362 -10.49 23.37 -16.52
C ASP A 362 -11.74 22.50 -16.29
N ARG A 363 -11.80 21.34 -16.99
CA ARG A 363 -12.92 20.39 -16.91
C ARG A 363 -13.12 19.81 -15.51
N LEU A 364 -12.08 19.75 -14.68
CA LEU A 364 -12.17 19.29 -13.29
C LEU A 364 -13.04 20.18 -12.40
N ARG A 365 -13.40 21.39 -12.84
CA ARG A 365 -14.35 22.24 -12.11
C ARG A 365 -15.76 21.65 -12.08
N ASP A 366 -16.07 20.75 -13.00
CA ASP A 366 -17.37 20.06 -13.07
C ASP A 366 -17.32 18.64 -12.50
N GLU A 367 -16.16 18.21 -11.98
CA GLU A 367 -15.91 16.83 -11.55
C GLU A 367 -15.53 16.75 -10.06
N TRP A 368 -16.08 15.75 -9.37
CA TRP A 368 -15.65 15.34 -8.04
C TRP A 368 -15.11 13.93 -8.10
N ASP A 369 -13.80 13.85 -8.14
CA ASP A 369 -13.08 12.58 -8.27
C ASP A 369 -12.23 12.29 -7.04
N ILE A 370 -12.09 11.02 -6.72
CA ILE A 370 -11.08 10.51 -5.80
C ILE A 370 -10.50 9.23 -6.38
N VAL A 371 -9.17 9.19 -6.46
CA VAL A 371 -8.39 8.05 -6.91
C VAL A 371 -7.54 7.55 -5.76
N VAL A 372 -7.57 6.23 -5.54
CA VAL A 372 -6.75 5.52 -4.56
C VAL A 372 -5.99 4.41 -5.28
N MET A 373 -4.67 4.41 -5.19
CA MET A 373 -3.82 3.40 -5.80
C MET A 373 -2.73 2.91 -4.85
N ALA A 374 -2.61 1.59 -4.75
CA ALA A 374 -1.54 0.88 -4.08
C ALA A 374 -1.06 -0.27 -4.99
N PRO A 375 0.02 -1.02 -4.67
CA PRO A 375 0.50 -2.12 -5.52
C PRO A 375 -0.53 -3.22 -5.80
N HIS A 376 -1.42 -3.48 -4.84
CA HIS A 376 -2.44 -4.54 -4.91
C HIS A 376 -3.89 -4.04 -4.81
N PHE A 377 -4.10 -2.72 -4.82
CA PHE A 377 -5.43 -2.12 -4.77
C PHE A 377 -5.50 -0.91 -5.69
N SER A 378 -6.60 -0.75 -6.42
CA SER A 378 -6.85 0.41 -7.27
C SER A 378 -8.35 0.65 -7.32
N ALA A 379 -8.76 1.85 -6.95
CA ALA A 379 -10.15 2.24 -7.00
C ALA A 379 -10.28 3.73 -7.29
N ALA A 380 -11.29 4.10 -8.07
CA ALA A 380 -11.63 5.49 -8.31
C ALA A 380 -13.14 5.69 -8.25
N LEU A 381 -13.55 6.72 -7.53
CA LEU A 381 -14.88 7.31 -7.69
C LEU A 381 -14.71 8.48 -8.63
N LEU A 382 -15.31 8.38 -9.81
CA LEU A 382 -15.26 9.41 -10.85
C LEU A 382 -16.66 9.97 -11.02
N ALA A 383 -16.85 11.26 -10.75
CA ALA A 383 -18.20 11.85 -10.71
C ALA A 383 -18.26 13.22 -11.38
N ARG A 384 -19.31 13.45 -12.16
CA ARG A 384 -19.60 14.70 -12.84
C ARG A 384 -20.87 15.32 -12.29
N ASP A 385 -20.82 16.62 -11.96
CA ASP A 385 -21.98 17.38 -11.49
C ASP A 385 -23.04 17.53 -12.60
N LEU A 386 -24.31 17.38 -12.25
CA LEU A 386 -25.44 17.58 -13.17
C LEU A 386 -25.90 19.05 -13.24
N GLY A 387 -25.30 19.95 -12.47
CA GLY A 387 -25.56 21.40 -12.52
C GLY A 387 -26.83 21.82 -11.79
N ASP A 388 -27.25 21.06 -10.78
CA ASP A 388 -28.43 21.36 -9.97
C ASP A 388 -28.22 22.69 -9.19
N ARG A 389 -29.21 23.60 -9.24
CA ARG A 389 -29.15 24.92 -8.57
C ARG A 389 -29.76 24.95 -7.15
N GLY A 390 -30.05 23.77 -6.60
CA GLY A 390 -30.65 23.59 -5.28
C GLY A 390 -29.63 23.68 -4.13
N PRO A 391 -30.03 23.32 -2.90
CA PRO A 391 -29.10 23.19 -1.77
C PRO A 391 -27.92 22.27 -2.10
N ASP A 392 -26.71 22.60 -1.61
CA ASP A 392 -25.49 21.85 -1.95
C ASP A 392 -25.56 20.34 -1.60
N HIS A 393 -26.25 19.97 -0.53
CA HIS A 393 -26.45 18.57 -0.13
C HIS A 393 -27.46 17.81 -1.01
N GLU A 394 -28.25 18.50 -1.83
CA GLU A 394 -29.20 17.91 -2.78
C GLU A 394 -28.64 17.81 -4.20
N ARG A 395 -27.45 18.40 -4.46
CA ARG A 395 -26.78 18.30 -5.76
C ARG A 395 -26.62 16.84 -6.17
N ARG A 396 -26.95 16.54 -7.41
CA ARG A 396 -26.82 15.20 -7.98
C ARG A 396 -25.63 15.13 -8.92
N PHE A 397 -25.04 13.96 -8.93
CA PHE A 397 -23.89 13.62 -9.73
C PHE A 397 -24.20 12.40 -10.57
N GLU A 398 -23.64 12.38 -11.77
CA GLU A 398 -23.47 11.17 -12.56
C GLU A 398 -22.10 10.60 -12.27
N PHE A 399 -22.00 9.34 -11.87
CA PHE A 399 -20.75 8.78 -11.37
C PHE A 399 -20.55 7.32 -11.75
N ALA A 400 -19.30 6.89 -11.71
CA ALA A 400 -18.90 5.49 -11.72
C ALA A 400 -17.91 5.23 -10.58
N LEU A 401 -18.01 4.05 -9.99
CA LEU A 401 -17.00 3.49 -9.10
C LEU A 401 -16.30 2.38 -9.88
N THR A 402 -15.02 2.56 -10.16
CA THR A 402 -14.22 1.60 -10.94
C THR A 402 -13.07 1.06 -10.09
N TYR A 403 -12.75 -0.21 -10.31
CA TYR A 403 -11.59 -0.90 -9.75
C TYR A 403 -10.62 -1.34 -10.85
N GLU A 404 -10.89 -0.94 -12.10
CA GLU A 404 -10.06 -1.26 -13.25
C GLU A 404 -8.79 -0.43 -13.19
N ARG A 405 -7.66 -1.10 -12.90
CA ARG A 405 -6.38 -0.42 -12.65
C ARG A 405 -5.97 0.54 -13.77
N GLU A 406 -6.13 0.16 -15.04
CA GLU A 406 -5.76 1.04 -16.16
C GLU A 406 -6.58 2.34 -16.17
N VAL A 407 -7.90 2.26 -15.91
CA VAL A 407 -8.77 3.44 -15.80
C VAL A 407 -8.39 4.29 -14.58
N VAL A 408 -8.11 3.63 -13.44
CA VAL A 408 -7.71 4.30 -12.20
C VAL A 408 -6.36 5.02 -12.36
N SER A 409 -5.37 4.37 -12.99
CA SER A 409 -4.05 4.97 -13.27
C SER A 409 -4.17 6.15 -14.23
N ALA A 410 -4.94 6.01 -15.30
CA ALA A 410 -5.24 7.11 -16.22
C ALA A 410 -5.92 8.31 -15.51
N ALA A 411 -6.89 8.04 -14.64
CA ALA A 411 -7.56 9.07 -13.85
C ALA A 411 -6.60 9.76 -12.86
N ALA A 412 -5.71 8.99 -12.22
CA ALA A 412 -4.68 9.54 -11.34
C ALA A 412 -3.70 10.44 -12.10
N GLU A 413 -3.23 10.02 -13.29
CA GLU A 413 -2.36 10.84 -14.14
C GLU A 413 -3.04 12.16 -14.54
N ALA A 414 -4.32 12.11 -14.91
CA ALA A 414 -5.11 13.31 -15.25
C ALA A 414 -5.19 14.30 -14.08
N LEU A 415 -5.36 13.83 -12.84
CA LEU A 415 -5.34 14.68 -11.65
C LEU A 415 -3.93 15.19 -11.32
N LEU A 416 -2.93 14.30 -11.31
CA LEU A 416 -1.55 14.62 -10.94
C LEU A 416 -0.90 15.63 -11.88
N SER A 417 -1.31 15.64 -13.15
CA SER A 417 -0.82 16.63 -14.13
C SER A 417 -1.05 18.09 -13.75
N ARG A 418 -1.90 18.35 -12.75
CA ARG A 418 -2.22 19.70 -12.27
C ARG A 418 -1.62 20.02 -10.91
N VAL A 419 -1.06 19.04 -10.20
CA VAL A 419 -0.54 19.23 -8.84
C VAL A 419 0.71 20.10 -8.90
N LEU A 420 0.75 21.16 -8.08
CA LEU A 420 1.90 22.06 -8.03
C LEU A 420 3.11 21.38 -7.37
N PRO A 421 4.35 21.81 -7.71
CA PRO A 421 5.58 21.37 -7.05
C PRO A 421 5.56 21.53 -5.54
N ALA A 422 6.44 20.79 -4.85
CA ALA A 422 6.58 20.93 -3.41
C ALA A 422 7.09 22.35 -3.12
N PRO A 423 6.56 23.06 -2.10
CA PRO A 423 7.15 24.33 -1.70
C PRO A 423 8.61 24.12 -1.27
N ASP A 424 9.51 25.02 -1.68
CA ASP A 424 10.94 24.96 -1.36
C ASP A 424 11.16 24.72 0.14
N GLY A 425 11.83 23.61 0.49
CA GLY A 425 12.09 23.21 1.88
C GLY A 425 11.17 22.10 2.42
N ALA A 426 10.18 21.63 1.66
CA ALA A 426 9.43 20.41 1.97
C ALA A 426 10.31 19.18 1.66
N ARG A 427 11.08 18.70 2.66
CA ARG A 427 11.75 17.40 2.56
C ARG A 427 10.71 16.31 2.30
N PRO A 428 10.95 15.36 1.37
CA PRO A 428 10.21 14.11 1.37
C PRO A 428 10.30 13.51 2.77
N ARG A 429 9.17 13.15 3.38
CA ARG A 429 9.18 12.32 4.58
C ARG A 429 9.41 10.87 4.16
N GLY A 430 10.60 10.60 3.64
CA GLY A 430 11.17 9.27 3.68
C GLY A 430 11.65 9.02 5.11
N THR A 431 11.45 7.80 5.60
CA THR A 431 12.09 7.30 6.81
C THR A 431 13.56 7.72 6.82
N ASP A 432 14.09 8.19 7.95
CA ASP A 432 15.53 8.37 8.15
C ASP A 432 16.23 7.00 8.01
N GLY A 433 16.41 6.57 6.76
CA GLY A 433 17.30 5.53 6.31
C GLY A 433 18.72 6.07 6.39
N THR A 434 19.16 6.35 7.61
CA THR A 434 20.58 6.26 7.91
C THR A 434 20.81 4.78 8.22
N PRO A 435 21.34 3.96 7.29
CA PRO A 435 21.88 2.68 7.72
C PRO A 435 22.90 3.00 8.83
N PRO A 436 22.87 2.33 10.00
CA PRO A 436 23.99 2.48 10.92
C PRO A 436 25.22 2.10 10.12
N ALA A 437 26.11 3.07 9.94
CA ALA A 437 27.38 2.85 9.26
C ALA A 437 27.97 1.57 9.83
N ARG A 438 28.20 0.57 8.97
CA ARG A 438 29.20 -0.45 9.25
C ARG A 438 30.46 0.32 9.59
N THR A 439 30.79 0.38 10.88
CA THR A 439 32.13 0.71 11.31
C THR A 439 33.02 -0.42 10.80
N ASP A 440 33.51 -0.23 9.57
CA ASP A 440 34.75 -0.86 9.17
C ASP A 440 35.77 -0.58 10.26
N VAL A 441 36.47 -1.66 10.60
CA VAL A 441 37.53 -1.76 11.60
C VAL A 441 38.47 -0.59 11.41
N LEU A 442 38.41 0.37 12.34
CA LEU A 442 39.46 1.35 12.52
C LEU A 442 40.71 0.56 12.92
N ASP A 443 41.60 0.39 11.95
CA ASP A 443 42.97 0.01 12.19
C ASP A 443 43.56 1.05 13.16
N VAL A 444 43.71 0.67 14.43
CA VAL A 444 44.20 1.55 15.50
C VAL A 444 45.71 1.69 15.34
N ALA A 445 46.12 2.54 14.41
CA ALA A 445 47.43 3.15 14.45
C ALA A 445 47.38 4.33 15.44
N GLU A 446 47.94 4.07 16.62
CA GLU A 446 48.43 5.02 17.64
C GLU A 446 47.42 6.06 18.19
N ALA A 447 46.91 5.74 19.39
CA ALA A 447 46.10 6.62 20.22
C ALA A 447 46.86 7.86 20.72
N PRO A 448 46.18 9.03 20.77
CA PRO A 448 46.40 10.01 21.82
C PRO A 448 45.15 10.10 22.72
N THR A 449 45.33 9.74 23.99
CA THR A 449 44.47 10.07 25.14
C THR A 449 43.93 11.50 25.07
N ASN A 450 42.61 11.72 25.07
CA ASN A 450 42.08 13.06 25.39
C ASN A 450 40.61 13.08 25.86
N ALA A 451 40.36 13.82 26.94
CA ALA A 451 39.06 14.06 27.58
C ALA A 451 37.99 14.72 26.67
N ALA A 452 38.40 15.21 25.49
CA ALA A 452 37.51 15.84 24.51
C ALA A 452 36.53 14.85 23.84
N SER A 453 36.94 13.62 23.52
CA SER A 453 36.10 12.61 22.86
C SER A 453 34.96 12.11 23.76
N VAL A 454 35.22 11.99 25.06
CA VAL A 454 34.20 11.66 26.09
C VAL A 454 33.15 12.77 26.20
N SER A 455 33.52 14.03 25.97
CA SER A 455 32.60 15.17 26.03
C SER A 455 31.62 15.22 24.85
N VAL A 456 32.05 14.79 23.66
CA VAL A 456 31.21 14.73 22.45
C VAL A 456 30.18 13.62 22.57
N LEU A 457 30.60 12.43 23.01
CA LEU A 457 29.70 11.29 23.21
C LEU A 457 28.63 11.56 24.29
N ARG A 458 29.01 12.20 25.40
CA ARG A 458 28.05 12.59 26.44
C ARG A 458 27.06 13.65 25.97
N ARG A 459 27.47 14.58 25.10
CA ARG A 459 26.56 15.57 24.49
C ARG A 459 25.61 14.91 23.49
N ALA A 460 26.09 13.95 22.70
CA ALA A 460 25.26 13.20 21.75
C ALA A 460 24.17 12.39 22.49
N LEU A 461 24.53 11.67 23.56
CA LEU A 461 23.58 10.92 24.40
C LEU A 461 22.59 11.81 25.17
N ALA A 462 22.97 13.06 25.45
CA ALA A 462 22.08 14.03 26.10
C ALA A 462 21.08 14.70 25.14
N ALA A 463 21.37 14.72 23.83
CA ALA A 463 20.54 15.33 22.81
C ALA A 463 19.42 14.40 22.31
N THR A 464 19.46 13.10 22.63
CA THR A 464 18.44 12.14 22.18
C THR A 464 17.10 12.38 22.88
N THR A 465 16.01 12.22 22.13
CA THR A 465 14.64 12.27 22.66
C THR A 465 14.28 11.01 23.45
N ASN A 466 14.91 9.87 23.13
CA ASN A 466 14.74 8.60 23.83
C ASN A 466 15.51 8.60 25.15
N GLY A 467 14.93 7.94 26.16
CA GLY A 467 15.62 7.66 27.41
C GLY A 467 16.81 6.75 27.16
N VAL A 468 17.97 7.10 27.71
CA VAL A 468 19.16 6.26 27.67
C VAL A 468 19.63 6.02 29.09
N SER A 469 19.94 4.76 29.38
CA SER A 469 20.40 4.27 30.66
C SER A 469 21.55 3.28 30.44
N ILE A 470 22.53 3.24 31.33
CA ILE A 470 23.61 2.25 31.29
C ILE A 470 23.66 1.56 32.64
N ALA A 471 23.56 0.23 32.64
CA ALA A 471 23.70 -0.62 33.80
C ALA A 471 25.09 -1.26 33.83
N ASP A 472 25.72 -1.30 35.00
CA ASP A 472 26.95 -2.05 35.22
C ASP A 472 26.60 -3.45 35.72
N VAL A 473 26.77 -4.45 34.86
CA VAL A 473 26.43 -5.84 35.21
C VAL A 473 27.53 -6.56 35.99
N THR A 474 28.70 -5.94 36.15
CA THR A 474 29.77 -6.49 37.00
C THR A 474 29.49 -6.27 38.49
N ARG A 475 28.56 -5.37 38.81
CA ARG A 475 28.16 -5.04 40.18
C ARG A 475 26.89 -5.80 40.59
N PRO A 476 26.75 -6.17 41.88
CA PRO A 476 25.55 -6.82 42.39
C PRO A 476 24.30 -5.99 42.06
N ASP A 477 23.24 -6.67 41.62
CA ASP A 477 21.94 -6.09 41.29
C ASP A 477 21.90 -5.18 40.04
N HIS A 478 22.96 -5.18 39.22
CA HIS A 478 23.05 -4.47 37.94
C HIS A 478 22.62 -2.98 38.03
N PRO A 479 23.29 -2.18 38.88
CA PRO A 479 22.90 -0.80 39.12
C PRO A 479 23.12 0.08 37.89
N LEU A 480 22.25 1.08 37.72
CA LEU A 480 22.42 2.13 36.71
C LEU A 480 23.61 3.02 37.08
N VAL A 481 24.55 3.19 36.15
CA VAL A 481 25.74 4.04 36.27
C VAL A 481 25.66 5.30 35.41
N TYR A 482 24.72 5.35 34.48
CA TYR A 482 24.42 6.54 33.67
C TYR A 482 22.94 6.57 33.29
N VAL A 483 22.37 7.77 33.25
CA VAL A 483 21.08 8.08 32.63
C VAL A 483 21.18 9.43 31.92
N ASN A 484 20.44 9.63 30.84
CA ASN A 484 20.35 10.92 30.15
C ASN A 484 19.11 11.73 30.62
N ALA A 485 19.03 13.00 30.20
CA ALA A 485 17.93 13.88 30.57
C ALA A 485 16.55 13.41 30.05
N ALA A 486 16.51 12.64 28.96
CA ALA A 486 15.28 12.06 28.44
C ALA A 486 14.77 10.93 29.36
N PHE A 487 15.67 10.10 29.89
CA PHE A 487 15.32 9.08 30.87
C PHE A 487 14.73 9.71 32.14
N GLU A 488 15.31 10.81 32.63
CA GLU A 488 14.77 11.54 33.79
C GLU A 488 13.33 12.02 33.54
N ARG A 489 13.04 12.58 32.35
CA ARG A 489 11.68 13.00 31.97
C ARG A 489 10.71 11.82 31.87
N LEU A 490 11.13 10.72 31.25
CA LEU A 490 10.28 9.54 31.04
C LEU A 490 9.99 8.81 32.35
N SER A 491 11.02 8.59 33.17
CA SER A 491 10.91 7.88 34.45
C SER A 491 10.31 8.72 35.57
N GLY A 492 10.39 10.05 35.50
CA GLY A 492 10.07 10.95 36.62
C GLY A 492 11.10 10.92 37.76
N LEU A 493 12.26 10.29 37.56
CA LEU A 493 13.35 10.20 38.54
C LEU A 493 14.54 11.04 38.10
N ARG A 494 15.15 11.78 39.03
CA ARG A 494 16.40 12.49 38.75
C ARG A 494 17.60 11.54 38.80
N ALA A 495 18.66 11.86 38.08
CA ALA A 495 19.87 11.06 38.01
C ALA A 495 20.48 10.79 39.41
N ASP A 496 20.45 11.75 40.32
CA ASP A 496 20.91 11.60 41.70
C ASP A 496 20.05 10.64 42.55
N GLU A 497 18.83 10.34 42.13
CA GLU A 497 17.89 9.44 42.82
C GLU A 497 17.94 8.00 42.28
N ILE A 498 18.26 7.82 41.00
CA ILE A 498 18.22 6.52 40.31
C ILE A 498 19.60 5.87 40.11
N LEU A 499 20.68 6.66 40.06
CA LEU A 499 22.02 6.12 39.90
C LEU A 499 22.39 5.26 41.12
N GLY A 500 22.88 4.05 40.86
CA GLY A 500 23.17 3.05 41.89
C GLY A 500 22.02 2.10 42.19
N ALA A 501 20.82 2.32 41.64
CA ALA A 501 19.67 1.42 41.75
C ALA A 501 19.41 0.67 40.44
N ASN A 502 18.65 -0.41 40.51
CA ASN A 502 18.25 -1.19 39.34
C ASN A 502 17.04 -0.55 38.63
N CYS A 503 17.00 -0.61 37.29
CA CYS A 503 15.93 -0.03 36.48
C CYS A 503 14.52 -0.62 36.75
N ARG A 504 14.42 -1.77 37.44
CA ARG A 504 13.13 -2.38 37.83
C ARG A 504 12.25 -1.50 38.72
N VAL A 505 12.78 -0.43 39.31
CA VAL A 505 12.00 0.53 40.11
C VAL A 505 10.85 1.18 39.33
N LEU A 506 10.92 1.14 37.99
CA LEU A 506 9.86 1.65 37.10
C LEU A 506 8.69 0.66 36.91
N GLN A 507 8.82 -0.57 37.40
CA GLN A 507 7.79 -1.61 37.25
C GLN A 507 6.69 -1.44 38.30
N GLY A 508 5.46 -1.85 37.96
CA GLY A 508 4.31 -1.81 38.87
C GLY A 508 3.28 -2.89 38.55
N VAL A 509 2.01 -2.62 38.86
CA VAL A 509 0.97 -3.67 38.90
C VAL A 509 0.57 -4.21 37.52
N GLU A 510 0.59 -3.38 36.47
CA GLU A 510 0.26 -3.79 35.09
C GLU A 510 1.50 -4.16 34.27
N THR A 511 2.69 -4.17 34.89
CA THR A 511 3.89 -4.63 34.22
C THR A 511 3.80 -6.13 33.97
N ASP A 512 3.84 -6.55 32.69
CA ASP A 512 3.77 -7.96 32.31
C ASP A 512 4.94 -8.78 32.91
N PRO A 513 4.68 -9.73 33.82
CA PRO A 513 5.72 -10.58 34.41
C PRO A 513 6.47 -11.43 33.38
N ALA A 514 5.81 -11.79 32.26
CA ALA A 514 6.44 -12.58 31.20
C ALA A 514 7.48 -11.76 30.43
N ALA A 515 7.16 -10.50 30.09
CA ALA A 515 8.14 -9.56 29.53
C ALA A 515 9.34 -9.36 30.45
N VAL A 516 9.11 -9.20 31.76
CA VAL A 516 10.19 -9.08 32.76
C VAL A 516 11.07 -10.34 32.80
N ALA A 517 10.47 -11.53 32.71
CA ALA A 517 11.21 -12.79 32.69
C ALA A 517 12.09 -12.92 31.44
N ARG A 518 11.60 -12.49 30.27
CA ARG A 518 12.38 -12.47 29.01
C ARG A 518 13.57 -11.50 29.09
N ILE A 519 13.35 -10.30 29.62
CA ILE A 519 14.43 -9.32 29.89
C ILE A 519 15.51 -9.95 30.78
N ARG A 520 15.11 -10.62 31.87
CA ARG A 520 16.06 -11.25 32.78
C ARG A 520 16.87 -12.35 32.09
N ALA A 521 16.20 -13.23 31.35
CA ALA A 521 16.86 -14.31 30.61
C ALA A 521 17.87 -13.77 29.59
N ALA A 522 17.53 -12.69 28.88
CA ALA A 522 18.44 -12.07 27.93
C ALA A 522 19.69 -11.46 28.62
N ILE A 523 19.51 -10.79 29.75
CA ILE A 523 20.62 -10.25 30.55
C ILE A 523 21.55 -11.38 31.02
N GLU A 524 20.99 -12.49 31.52
CA GLU A 524 21.75 -13.67 31.96
C GLU A 524 22.53 -14.34 30.83
N GLN A 525 21.99 -14.31 29.61
CA GLN A 525 22.61 -14.89 28.41
C GLN A 525 23.58 -13.93 27.71
N GLY A 526 23.59 -12.64 28.09
CA GLY A 526 24.43 -11.64 27.42
C GLY A 526 23.95 -11.30 26.01
N VAL A 527 22.65 -11.39 25.72
CA VAL A 527 22.09 -11.14 24.39
C VAL A 527 21.22 -9.88 24.35
N GLU A 528 21.09 -9.29 23.17
CA GLU A 528 20.18 -8.16 22.96
C GLU A 528 18.72 -8.56 23.21
N CYS A 529 17.94 -7.64 23.77
CA CYS A 529 16.51 -7.84 24.03
C CYS A 529 15.72 -6.57 23.82
N ARG A 530 14.61 -6.69 23.07
CA ARG A 530 13.62 -5.63 22.91
C ARG A 530 12.29 -6.11 23.48
N GLU A 531 11.71 -5.33 24.38
CA GLU A 531 10.43 -5.65 25.01
C GLU A 531 9.59 -4.39 25.17
N THR A 532 8.27 -4.57 25.17
CA THR A 532 7.31 -3.50 25.45
C THR A 532 6.55 -3.85 26.71
N LEU A 533 6.65 -3.01 27.74
CA LEU A 533 6.06 -3.24 29.04
C LEU A 533 5.54 -1.95 29.66
N VAL A 534 4.51 -2.06 30.50
CA VAL A 534 4.01 -0.92 31.26
C VAL A 534 5.01 -0.57 32.35
N ASN A 535 5.42 0.70 32.40
CA ASN A 535 6.21 1.29 33.47
C ASN A 535 5.44 2.45 34.09
N TYR A 536 5.87 2.88 35.27
CA TYR A 536 5.21 3.94 36.03
C TYR A 536 6.16 5.11 36.23
N ARG A 537 5.67 6.32 35.95
CA ARG A 537 6.41 7.54 36.24
C ARG A 537 6.44 7.76 37.75
N HIS A 538 7.63 7.94 38.29
CA HIS A 538 7.81 8.20 39.71
C HIS A 538 7.30 9.61 40.06
N GLY A 539 6.73 9.76 41.26
CA GLY A 539 6.08 11.00 41.70
C GLY A 539 4.61 11.13 41.27
N THR A 540 4.26 10.83 40.02
CA THR A 540 2.86 10.91 39.53
C THR A 540 2.11 9.58 39.58
N GLY A 541 2.82 8.45 39.47
CA GLY A 541 2.21 7.12 39.38
C GLY A 541 1.52 6.84 38.04
N GLU A 542 1.75 7.68 37.03
CA GLU A 542 1.18 7.53 35.70
C GLU A 542 1.79 6.32 34.99
N ALA A 543 0.94 5.42 34.48
CA ALA A 543 1.36 4.29 33.66
C ALA A 543 1.72 4.78 32.25
N TRP A 544 2.79 4.23 31.67
CA TRP A 544 3.18 4.48 30.29
C TRP A 544 3.76 3.20 29.67
N TRP A 545 3.56 3.04 28.37
CA TRP A 545 4.12 1.93 27.62
C TRP A 545 5.58 2.22 27.27
N ASN A 546 6.48 1.53 27.96
CA ASN A 546 7.91 1.60 27.70
C ASN A 546 8.30 0.50 26.72
N GLU A 547 8.71 0.91 25.52
CA GLU A 547 9.48 0.05 24.64
C GLU A 547 10.96 0.19 24.99
N ILE A 548 11.51 -0.87 25.59
CA ILE A 548 12.90 -0.92 26.01
C ILE A 548 13.73 -1.80 25.07
N LEU A 549 14.84 -1.26 24.58
CA LEU A 549 15.91 -2.00 23.91
C LEU A 549 17.10 -2.10 24.85
N LEU A 550 17.57 -3.32 25.12
CA LEU A 550 18.70 -3.64 25.96
C LEU A 550 19.81 -4.25 25.10
N ALA A 551 20.93 -3.53 24.96
CA ALA A 551 22.09 -3.97 24.20
C ALA A 551 23.27 -4.28 25.14
N PRO A 552 23.89 -5.48 25.05
CA PRO A 552 25.05 -5.85 25.87
C PRO A 552 26.33 -5.13 25.39
N ILE A 553 27.19 -4.75 26.34
CA ILE A 553 28.55 -4.27 26.09
C ILE A 553 29.55 -5.25 26.71
N PHE A 554 30.51 -5.67 25.89
CA PHE A 554 31.59 -6.57 26.27
C PHE A 554 32.91 -5.82 26.38
N ASP A 555 33.80 -6.27 27.26
CA ASP A 555 35.18 -5.80 27.30
C ASP A 555 36.05 -6.45 26.21
N GLU A 556 37.31 -6.03 26.13
CA GLU A 556 38.31 -6.55 25.18
C GLU A 556 38.56 -8.06 25.31
N THR A 557 38.17 -8.67 26.44
CA THR A 557 38.30 -10.11 26.70
C THR A 557 37.02 -10.90 26.35
N GLY A 558 36.00 -10.23 25.80
CA GLY A 558 34.71 -10.82 25.46
C GLY A 558 33.80 -11.05 26.68
N ARG A 559 34.12 -10.48 27.84
CA ARG A 559 33.30 -10.59 29.04
C ARG A 559 32.26 -9.47 29.05
N LEU A 560 31.01 -9.83 29.35
CA LEU A 560 29.92 -8.88 29.51
C LEU A 560 30.20 -7.95 30.71
N VAL A 561 30.23 -6.64 30.47
CA VAL A 561 30.54 -5.62 31.49
C VAL A 561 29.41 -4.63 31.73
N GLN A 562 28.64 -4.27 30.70
CA GLN A 562 27.55 -3.30 30.83
C GLN A 562 26.37 -3.66 29.94
N TYR A 563 25.23 -3.03 30.21
CA TYR A 563 24.08 -3.00 29.30
C TYR A 563 23.66 -1.55 29.05
N VAL A 564 23.35 -1.23 27.80
CA VAL A 564 22.68 0.02 27.45
C VAL A 564 21.20 -0.24 27.30
N GLY A 565 20.38 0.48 28.05
CA GLY A 565 18.93 0.51 27.89
C GLY A 565 18.50 1.78 27.17
N ILE A 566 17.78 1.63 26.07
CA ILE A 566 17.11 2.71 25.34
C ILE A 566 15.61 2.56 25.59
N GLN A 567 14.98 3.59 26.15
CA GLN A 567 13.56 3.62 26.48
C GLN A 567 12.81 4.59 25.57
N ASN A 568 11.71 4.11 24.99
CA ASN A 568 10.82 4.91 24.15
C ASN A 568 9.39 4.83 24.68
N ASP A 569 8.73 5.99 24.76
CA ASP A 569 7.33 6.07 25.18
C ASP A 569 6.42 5.82 24.00
N VAL A 570 5.81 4.62 23.98
CA VAL A 570 4.91 4.19 22.91
C VAL A 570 3.45 4.22 23.35
N THR A 571 3.12 4.94 24.42
CA THR A 571 1.76 5.00 25.00
C THR A 571 0.73 5.42 23.96
N ALA A 572 0.95 6.56 23.29
CA ALA A 572 0.04 7.05 22.26
C ALA A 572 -0.13 6.08 21.08
N ARG A 573 0.93 5.35 20.72
CA ARG A 573 0.89 4.35 19.64
C ARG A 573 0.05 3.14 20.04
N VAL A 574 0.29 2.58 21.23
CA VAL A 574 -0.44 1.40 21.72
C VAL A 574 -1.91 1.73 21.99
N GLU A 575 -2.21 2.92 22.50
CA GLU A 575 -3.59 3.40 22.69
C GLU A 575 -4.32 3.54 21.35
N ALA A 576 -3.70 4.18 20.35
CA ALA A 576 -4.29 4.31 19.01
C ALA A 576 -4.51 2.95 18.33
N GLU A 577 -3.56 2.01 18.46
CA GLU A 577 -3.70 0.65 17.94
C GLU A 577 -4.88 -0.10 18.59
N ARG A 578 -5.08 0.08 19.91
CA ARG A 578 -6.21 -0.50 20.64
C ARG A 578 -7.54 0.11 20.23
N GLU A 579 -7.62 1.44 20.13
CA GLU A 579 -8.82 2.13 19.68
C GLU A 579 -9.23 1.68 18.27
N LEU A 580 -8.27 1.56 17.36
CA LEU A 580 -8.49 1.06 16.01
C LEU A 580 -8.96 -0.40 16.00
N ALA A 581 -8.38 -1.26 16.84
CA ALA A 581 -8.81 -2.65 16.96
C ALA A 581 -10.25 -2.77 17.49
N GLU A 582 -10.63 -1.95 18.47
CA GLU A 582 -11.99 -1.89 19.00
C GLU A 582 -12.99 -1.34 17.98
N GLU A 583 -12.60 -0.37 17.15
CA GLU A 583 -13.42 0.13 16.05
C GLU A 583 -13.59 -0.90 14.93
N ARG A 584 -12.54 -1.63 14.58
CA ARG A 584 -12.60 -2.74 13.61
C ARG A 584 -13.53 -3.84 14.09
N ALA A 585 -13.39 -4.29 15.34
CA ALA A 585 -14.28 -5.29 15.92
C ALA A 585 -15.75 -4.82 15.92
N ARG A 586 -16.00 -3.53 16.20
CA ARG A 586 -17.35 -2.94 16.09
C ARG A 586 -17.87 -2.94 14.65
N SER A 587 -17.04 -2.58 13.68
CA SER A 587 -17.41 -2.56 12.27
C SER A 587 -17.70 -3.96 11.74
N GLU A 588 -16.88 -4.95 12.08
CA GLU A 588 -17.10 -6.36 11.73
C GLU A 588 -18.40 -6.88 12.33
N ALA A 589 -18.68 -6.58 13.60
CA ALA A 589 -19.95 -6.94 14.23
C ALA A 589 -21.15 -6.28 13.52
N TYR A 590 -21.02 -5.01 13.14
CA TYR A 590 -22.07 -4.28 12.43
C TYR A 590 -22.32 -4.82 11.02
N LEU A 591 -21.25 -5.20 10.29
CA LEU A 591 -21.36 -5.83 8.98
C LEU A 591 -22.03 -7.21 9.07
N ALA A 592 -21.66 -8.02 10.07
CA ALA A 592 -22.30 -9.31 10.32
C ALA A 592 -23.79 -9.15 10.67
N GLU A 593 -24.15 -8.13 11.46
CA GLU A 593 -25.54 -7.81 11.77
C GLU A 593 -26.32 -7.35 10.52
N MET A 594 -25.72 -6.49 9.69
CA MET A 594 -26.30 -6.08 8.42
C MET A 594 -26.54 -7.26 7.47
N GLU A 595 -25.59 -8.19 7.35
CA GLU A 595 -25.73 -9.37 6.49
C GLU A 595 -26.87 -10.28 6.98
N LEU A 596 -26.96 -10.47 8.30
CA LEU A 596 -28.02 -11.26 8.92
C LEU A 596 -29.40 -10.64 8.65
N LEU A 597 -29.54 -9.32 8.79
CA LEU A 597 -30.79 -8.60 8.50
C LEU A 597 -31.12 -8.54 6.99
N ALA A 598 -30.11 -8.47 6.13
CA ALA A 598 -30.29 -8.40 4.69
C ALA A 598 -30.77 -9.71 4.08
N PHE A 599 -30.36 -10.87 4.62
CA PHE A 599 -30.57 -12.18 3.99
C PHE A 599 -31.35 -13.19 4.82
N ARG A 600 -31.50 -13.00 6.12
CA ARG A 600 -32.20 -13.93 7.02
C ARG A 600 -33.41 -13.28 7.69
N ASP A 601 -34.36 -14.11 8.08
CA ASP A 601 -35.46 -13.74 8.97
C ASP A 601 -34.91 -13.66 10.41
N PRO A 602 -35.04 -12.53 11.12
CA PRO A 602 -34.40 -12.32 12.41
C PRO A 602 -34.97 -13.20 13.53
N LEU A 603 -36.19 -13.72 13.37
CA LEU A 603 -36.80 -14.60 14.36
C LEU A 603 -36.37 -16.05 14.17
N THR A 604 -36.48 -16.56 12.95
CA THR A 604 -36.28 -17.99 12.66
C THR A 604 -34.87 -18.33 12.19
N GLY A 605 -34.08 -17.34 11.75
CA GLY A 605 -32.75 -17.54 11.18
C GLY A 605 -32.76 -18.21 9.79
N LEU A 606 -33.93 -18.49 9.21
CA LEU A 606 -34.08 -18.98 7.84
C LEU A 606 -33.81 -17.86 6.82
N LEU A 607 -33.68 -18.21 5.54
CA LEU A 607 -33.59 -17.20 4.49
C LEU A 607 -34.84 -16.31 4.50
N ASN A 608 -34.68 -15.01 4.25
CA ASN A 608 -35.83 -14.14 4.04
C ASN A 608 -36.36 -14.27 2.60
N ARG A 609 -37.53 -13.66 2.34
CA ARG A 609 -38.18 -13.67 1.02
C ARG A 609 -37.27 -13.18 -0.11
N ARG A 610 -36.51 -12.11 0.13
CA ARG A 610 -35.62 -11.53 -0.88
C ARG A 610 -34.55 -12.53 -1.28
N ARG A 611 -33.86 -13.11 -0.29
CA ARG A 611 -32.74 -14.02 -0.54
C ARG A 611 -33.15 -15.33 -1.21
N VAL A 612 -34.28 -15.91 -0.81
CA VAL A 612 -34.76 -17.15 -1.45
C VAL A 612 -35.21 -16.93 -2.89
N ALA A 613 -35.78 -15.76 -3.22
CA ALA A 613 -36.15 -15.42 -4.59
C ALA A 613 -34.92 -15.27 -5.50
N GLU A 614 -33.86 -14.62 -5.02
CA GLU A 614 -32.57 -14.52 -5.72
C GLU A 614 -31.99 -15.92 -5.99
N LEU A 615 -31.84 -16.74 -4.95
CA LEU A 615 -31.24 -18.08 -5.06
C LEU A 615 -32.07 -19.05 -5.93
N LEU A 616 -33.41 -18.97 -5.89
CA LEU A 616 -34.26 -19.79 -6.75
C LEU A 616 -34.18 -19.33 -8.21
N THR A 617 -34.05 -18.03 -8.47
CA THR A 617 -33.84 -17.52 -9.85
C THR A 617 -32.55 -18.09 -10.43
N GLU A 618 -31.45 -18.06 -9.68
CA GLU A 618 -30.19 -18.67 -10.09
C GLU A 618 -30.30 -20.20 -10.27
N ALA A 619 -31.01 -20.88 -9.37
CA ALA A 619 -31.22 -22.33 -9.48
C ALA A 619 -32.02 -22.71 -10.73
N LEU A 620 -33.02 -21.91 -11.11
CA LEU A 620 -33.81 -22.12 -12.33
C LEU A 620 -32.95 -21.97 -13.60
N GLU A 621 -32.04 -21.00 -13.63
CA GLU A 621 -31.09 -20.84 -14.75
C GLU A 621 -30.15 -22.04 -14.87
N ARG A 622 -29.58 -22.49 -13.74
CA ARG A 622 -28.75 -23.71 -13.72
C ARG A 622 -29.54 -24.94 -14.17
N SER A 623 -30.78 -25.10 -13.69
CA SER A 623 -31.61 -26.25 -14.03
C SER A 623 -32.01 -26.28 -15.51
N ARG A 624 -32.23 -25.11 -16.13
CA ARG A 624 -32.45 -25.00 -17.59
C ARG A 624 -31.23 -25.49 -18.37
N ALA A 625 -30.03 -25.11 -17.95
CA ALA A 625 -28.79 -25.51 -18.62
C ALA A 625 -28.47 -27.00 -18.41
N ALA A 626 -28.68 -27.51 -17.20
CA ALA A 626 -28.38 -28.90 -16.83
C ALA A 626 -29.48 -29.90 -17.22
N GLY A 627 -30.67 -29.43 -17.61
CA GLY A 627 -31.82 -30.27 -17.89
C GLY A 627 -32.42 -30.95 -16.65
N THR A 628 -32.27 -30.35 -15.47
CA THR A 628 -32.82 -30.82 -14.18
C THR A 628 -34.13 -30.12 -13.83
N GLY A 629 -34.84 -30.64 -12.84
CA GLY A 629 -36.07 -30.07 -12.27
C GLY A 629 -35.84 -29.39 -10.93
N ILE A 630 -36.80 -28.56 -10.51
CA ILE A 630 -36.81 -27.95 -9.17
C ILE A 630 -38.17 -28.19 -8.54
N GLY A 631 -38.19 -28.50 -7.25
CA GLY A 631 -39.40 -28.53 -6.43
C GLY A 631 -39.52 -27.27 -5.56
N LEU A 632 -40.72 -26.72 -5.45
CA LEU A 632 -41.04 -25.64 -4.51
C LEU A 632 -42.19 -26.09 -3.61
N LEU A 633 -42.01 -25.96 -2.29
CA LEU A 633 -43.04 -26.19 -1.29
C LEU A 633 -43.42 -24.85 -0.65
N TYR A 634 -44.72 -24.58 -0.56
CA TYR A 634 -45.29 -23.46 0.16
C TYR A 634 -45.96 -23.99 1.43
N VAL A 635 -45.55 -23.50 2.59
CA VAL A 635 -45.97 -24.00 3.90
C VAL A 635 -46.62 -22.88 4.67
N ASP A 636 -47.83 -23.10 5.17
CA ASP A 636 -48.58 -22.16 6.01
C ASP A 636 -48.91 -22.88 7.34
N VAL A 637 -48.59 -22.26 8.47
CA VAL A 637 -48.90 -22.81 9.80
C VAL A 637 -50.39 -22.62 10.10
N ASP A 638 -51.11 -23.73 10.23
CA ASP A 638 -52.56 -23.72 10.45
C ASP A 638 -52.89 -23.11 11.83
N ASP A 639 -53.98 -22.34 11.91
CA ASP A 639 -54.46 -21.68 13.14
C ASP A 639 -53.44 -20.78 13.88
N PHE A 640 -52.37 -20.33 13.22
CA PHE A 640 -51.34 -19.48 13.84
C PHE A 640 -51.91 -18.23 14.52
N LYS A 641 -52.87 -17.56 13.86
CA LYS A 641 -53.58 -16.41 14.44
C LYS A 641 -54.24 -16.73 15.78
N ARG A 642 -54.84 -17.91 15.94
CA ARG A 642 -55.47 -18.35 17.20
C ARG A 642 -54.43 -18.56 18.30
N VAL A 643 -53.23 -19.02 17.95
CA VAL A 643 -52.10 -19.12 18.89
C VAL A 643 -51.71 -17.74 19.40
N ASN A 644 -51.54 -16.77 18.49
CA ASN A 644 -51.22 -15.37 18.85
C ASN A 644 -52.33 -14.74 19.70
N ASP A 645 -53.59 -14.86 19.28
CA ASP A 645 -54.73 -14.24 19.97
C ASP A 645 -54.95 -14.87 21.37
N GLY A 646 -54.70 -16.17 21.53
CA GLY A 646 -54.93 -16.90 22.78
C GLY A 646 -53.76 -16.88 23.78
N HIS A 647 -52.52 -16.82 23.29
CA HIS A 647 -51.31 -16.98 24.13
C HIS A 647 -50.28 -15.85 23.95
N GLY A 648 -50.59 -14.84 23.14
CA GLY A 648 -49.72 -13.71 22.84
C GLY A 648 -48.67 -14.00 21.77
N HIS A 649 -48.07 -12.93 21.22
CA HIS A 649 -47.10 -13.01 20.12
C HIS A 649 -45.86 -13.83 20.46
N ALA A 650 -45.35 -13.76 21.71
CA ALA A 650 -44.20 -14.56 22.13
C ALA A 650 -44.45 -16.08 22.02
N ALA A 651 -45.70 -16.53 22.21
CA ALA A 651 -46.06 -17.94 22.03
C ALA A 651 -46.11 -18.33 20.54
N GLY A 652 -46.51 -17.41 19.67
CA GLY A 652 -46.41 -17.58 18.22
C GLY A 652 -44.96 -17.63 17.74
N ASP A 653 -44.10 -16.77 18.29
CA ASP A 653 -42.68 -16.75 17.95
C ASP A 653 -42.00 -18.10 18.22
N VAL A 654 -42.29 -18.71 19.37
CA VAL A 654 -41.82 -20.07 19.71
C VAL A 654 -42.30 -21.11 18.69
N VAL A 655 -43.55 -21.00 18.22
CA VAL A 655 -44.08 -21.92 17.19
C VAL A 655 -43.35 -21.74 15.86
N LEU A 656 -43.06 -20.50 15.47
CA LEU A 656 -42.34 -20.23 14.22
C LEU A 656 -40.90 -20.74 14.25
N VAL A 657 -40.21 -20.59 15.38
CA VAL A 657 -38.85 -21.15 15.58
C VAL A 657 -38.90 -22.68 15.54
N GLU A 658 -39.85 -23.31 16.22
CA GLU A 658 -40.03 -24.76 16.19
C GLU A 658 -40.30 -25.30 14.78
N VAL A 659 -41.14 -24.60 13.99
CA VAL A 659 -41.38 -24.95 12.58
C VAL A 659 -40.10 -24.83 11.76
N ALA A 660 -39.33 -23.76 11.95
CA ALA A 660 -38.06 -23.55 11.27
C ALA A 660 -37.03 -24.64 11.57
N ASP A 661 -36.93 -25.07 12.83
CA ASP A 661 -36.01 -26.14 13.23
C ASP A 661 -36.44 -27.49 12.65
N ARG A 662 -37.74 -27.83 12.69
CA ARG A 662 -38.28 -29.05 12.05
C ARG A 662 -38.10 -29.08 10.53
N LEU A 663 -38.12 -27.92 9.88
CA LEU A 663 -37.83 -27.80 8.45
C LEU A 663 -36.37 -28.19 8.17
N ARG A 664 -35.41 -27.72 8.99
CA ARG A 664 -33.98 -28.03 8.82
C ARG A 664 -33.61 -29.46 9.22
N GLU A 665 -34.03 -29.92 10.39
CA GLU A 665 -33.45 -31.12 11.05
C GLU A 665 -33.63 -32.43 10.27
N GLY A 666 -34.68 -32.56 9.47
CA GLY A 666 -34.83 -33.72 8.58
C GLY A 666 -34.87 -33.35 7.10
N GLY A 667 -34.42 -32.14 6.79
CA GLY A 667 -34.40 -31.58 5.45
C GLY A 667 -33.26 -32.14 4.59
N ARG A 668 -33.32 -31.90 3.27
CA ARG A 668 -32.18 -32.14 2.38
C ARG A 668 -31.11 -31.06 2.61
N PRO A 669 -29.79 -31.38 2.65
CA PRO A 669 -28.74 -30.40 2.96
C PRO A 669 -28.60 -29.25 1.95
N ASP A 670 -28.93 -29.54 0.70
CA ASP A 670 -28.87 -28.66 -0.47
C ASP A 670 -30.20 -27.96 -0.77
N ALA A 671 -31.22 -28.18 0.06
CA ALA A 671 -32.49 -27.46 -0.07
C ALA A 671 -32.41 -26.08 0.58
N LEU A 672 -33.18 -25.13 0.04
CA LEU A 672 -33.28 -23.78 0.59
C LEU A 672 -34.50 -23.70 1.50
N TYR A 673 -34.31 -23.19 2.72
CA TYR A 673 -35.38 -23.01 3.70
C TYR A 673 -35.53 -21.52 3.98
N ALA A 674 -36.75 -21.01 3.81
CA ALA A 674 -37.03 -19.59 3.95
C ALA A 674 -38.31 -19.33 4.73
N ARG A 675 -38.36 -18.20 5.42
CA ARG A 675 -39.60 -17.61 5.93
C ARG A 675 -39.90 -16.36 5.11
N VAL A 676 -41.04 -16.36 4.44
CA VAL A 676 -41.42 -15.29 3.51
C VAL A 676 -42.21 -14.18 4.18
N GLY A 677 -42.87 -14.47 5.30
CA GLY A 677 -43.57 -13.50 6.14
C GLY A 677 -44.62 -14.19 7.01
N GLY A 678 -45.01 -13.59 8.14
CA GLY A 678 -46.09 -14.13 8.99
C GLY A 678 -45.86 -15.58 9.41
N ASP A 679 -46.80 -16.45 9.06
CA ASP A 679 -46.84 -17.91 9.26
C ASP A 679 -46.41 -18.72 8.01
N GLU A 680 -45.82 -18.06 7.03
CA GLU A 680 -45.53 -18.63 5.71
C GLU A 680 -44.04 -18.95 5.51
N PHE A 681 -43.77 -20.16 5.06
CA PHE A 681 -42.42 -20.68 4.79
C PHE A 681 -42.33 -21.26 3.37
N LEU A 682 -41.13 -21.22 2.81
CA LEU A 682 -40.79 -21.87 1.54
C LEU A 682 -39.70 -22.91 1.73
N VAL A 683 -39.82 -24.01 0.99
CA VAL A 683 -38.74 -24.99 0.81
C VAL A 683 -38.48 -25.19 -0.67
N VAL A 684 -37.23 -24.98 -1.10
CA VAL A 684 -36.80 -25.20 -2.48
C VAL A 684 -35.93 -26.44 -2.54
N LEU A 685 -36.26 -27.35 -3.45
CA LEU A 685 -35.54 -28.60 -3.73
C LEU A 685 -34.87 -28.49 -5.11
N PRO A 686 -33.61 -28.04 -5.20
CA PRO A 686 -32.91 -27.93 -6.48
C PRO A 686 -32.52 -29.30 -7.05
N ASP A 687 -32.03 -29.32 -8.30
CA ASP A 687 -31.34 -30.47 -8.91
C ASP A 687 -32.10 -31.80 -8.82
N LEU A 688 -33.43 -31.76 -9.00
CA LEU A 688 -34.24 -32.96 -9.13
C LEU A 688 -34.09 -33.56 -10.53
N ASP A 689 -34.30 -34.86 -10.65
CA ASP A 689 -34.56 -35.43 -11.97
C ASP A 689 -35.80 -34.76 -12.57
N ARG A 690 -35.69 -34.30 -13.83
CA ARG A 690 -36.67 -33.42 -14.46
C ARG A 690 -38.05 -34.06 -14.57
N ASP A 691 -38.11 -35.34 -14.91
CA ASP A 691 -39.36 -36.06 -15.11
C ASP A 691 -39.97 -36.52 -13.78
N ALA A 692 -39.12 -36.82 -12.79
CA ALA A 692 -39.55 -37.19 -11.45
C ALA A 692 -39.87 -35.99 -10.53
N ALA A 693 -39.48 -34.76 -10.89
CA ALA A 693 -39.61 -33.57 -10.05
C ALA A 693 -41.02 -33.36 -9.46
N PRO A 694 -42.14 -33.51 -10.21
CA PRO A 694 -43.48 -33.36 -9.64
C PRO A 694 -43.79 -34.41 -8.55
N ALA A 695 -43.42 -35.68 -8.80
CA ALA A 695 -43.67 -36.78 -7.88
C ALA A 695 -42.81 -36.67 -6.61
N LEU A 696 -41.52 -36.33 -6.77
CA LEU A 696 -40.59 -36.12 -5.67
C LEU A 696 -41.00 -34.94 -4.79
N THR A 697 -41.43 -33.84 -5.41
CA THR A 697 -41.87 -32.65 -4.67
C THR A 697 -43.17 -32.94 -3.90
N ALA A 698 -44.15 -33.63 -4.50
CA ALA A 698 -45.37 -34.04 -3.82
C ALA A 698 -45.11 -35.03 -2.67
N HIS A 699 -44.14 -35.94 -2.85
CA HIS A 699 -43.71 -36.84 -1.79
C HIS A 699 -43.07 -36.07 -0.62
N ALA A 700 -42.20 -35.10 -0.92
CA ALA A 700 -41.58 -34.23 0.08
C ALA A 700 -42.63 -33.39 0.83
N ALA A 701 -43.63 -32.84 0.14
CA ALA A 701 -44.75 -32.15 0.77
C ALA A 701 -45.49 -33.03 1.78
N SER A 702 -45.77 -34.28 1.41
CA SER A 702 -46.46 -35.25 2.28
C SER A 702 -45.60 -35.65 3.49
N ALA A 703 -44.29 -35.82 3.30
CA ALA A 703 -43.36 -36.10 4.38
C ALA A 703 -43.23 -34.92 5.35
N LEU A 704 -43.15 -33.70 4.81
CA LEU A 704 -43.07 -32.48 5.60
C LEU A 704 -44.32 -32.27 6.45
N ARG A 705 -45.51 -32.48 5.90
CA ARG A 705 -46.77 -32.41 6.67
C ARG A 705 -46.76 -33.36 7.87
N ARG A 706 -46.35 -34.61 7.66
CA ARG A 706 -46.26 -35.59 8.75
C ARG A 706 -45.27 -35.17 9.82
N ARG A 707 -44.10 -34.67 9.41
CA ARG A 707 -43.06 -34.21 10.33
C ARG A 707 -43.51 -33.02 11.17
N LEU A 708 -44.11 -32.02 10.54
CA LEU A 708 -44.62 -30.84 11.26
C LEU A 708 -45.70 -31.26 12.27
N GLY A 709 -46.52 -32.27 11.95
CA GLY A 709 -47.53 -32.82 12.85
C GLY A 709 -47.06 -33.84 13.90
N SER A 710 -45.77 -34.24 13.96
CA SER A 710 -45.30 -35.35 14.83
C SER A 710 -44.35 -34.91 15.96
N GLY A 711 -44.71 -33.88 16.73
CA GLY A 711 -43.83 -33.29 17.76
C GLY A 711 -44.01 -33.86 19.18
N THR A 712 -42.90 -33.99 19.93
CA THR A 712 -42.87 -34.52 21.32
C THR A 712 -42.94 -33.45 22.41
N ALA A 713 -42.99 -32.17 22.06
CA ALA A 713 -43.02 -31.05 23.01
C ALA A 713 -44.31 -30.23 22.90
N SER A 714 -45.22 -30.40 23.88
CA SER A 714 -46.31 -29.51 24.32
C SER A 714 -47.38 -29.00 23.32
N ARG A 715 -47.17 -28.98 22.00
CA ARG A 715 -48.14 -28.48 21.02
C ARG A 715 -48.05 -29.22 19.68
N ASP A 716 -49.16 -29.82 19.24
CA ASP A 716 -49.32 -30.28 17.86
C ASP A 716 -49.35 -29.05 16.93
N VAL A 717 -48.35 -28.93 16.05
CA VAL A 717 -48.29 -27.87 15.04
C VAL A 717 -48.78 -28.44 13.72
N SER A 718 -50.01 -28.10 13.30
CA SER A 718 -50.49 -28.45 11.96
C SER A 718 -50.05 -27.41 10.95
N ALA A 719 -49.64 -27.84 9.76
CA ALA A 719 -49.31 -26.95 8.64
C ALA A 719 -49.90 -27.47 7.33
N SER A 720 -50.42 -26.57 6.51
CA SER A 720 -50.89 -26.82 5.15
C SER A 720 -49.75 -26.60 4.17
N VAL A 721 -49.54 -27.56 3.26
CA VAL A 721 -48.36 -27.54 2.37
C VAL A 721 -48.79 -27.69 0.93
N GLY A 722 -48.53 -26.69 0.10
CA GLY A 722 -48.65 -26.76 -1.35
C GLY A 722 -47.33 -27.12 -2.01
N SER A 723 -47.38 -27.75 -3.17
CA SER A 723 -46.18 -28.14 -3.93
C SER A 723 -46.29 -27.73 -5.39
N SER A 724 -45.23 -27.21 -5.99
CA SER A 724 -45.10 -26.97 -7.42
C SER A 724 -43.72 -27.39 -7.92
N SER A 725 -43.55 -27.54 -9.23
CA SER A 725 -42.30 -28.01 -9.82
C SER A 725 -41.98 -27.35 -11.17
N TYR A 726 -40.70 -27.02 -11.37
CA TYR A 726 -40.16 -26.68 -12.68
C TYR A 726 -39.80 -27.97 -13.44
N PRO A 727 -40.14 -28.09 -14.75
CA PRO A 727 -40.79 -27.08 -15.60
C PRO A 727 -42.32 -27.15 -15.67
N VAL A 728 -42.97 -28.08 -14.95
CA VAL A 728 -44.39 -28.43 -15.16
C VAL A 728 -45.35 -27.30 -14.78
N ASP A 729 -45.10 -26.62 -13.67
CA ASP A 729 -46.04 -25.68 -13.05
C ASP A 729 -45.69 -24.22 -13.29
N GLY A 730 -44.50 -23.94 -13.82
CA GLY A 730 -44.00 -22.59 -14.02
C GLY A 730 -42.55 -22.58 -14.51
N ALA A 731 -42.17 -21.49 -15.17
CA ALA A 731 -40.81 -21.27 -15.65
C ALA A 731 -40.00 -20.32 -14.77
N ASP A 732 -40.65 -19.54 -13.91
CA ASP A 732 -40.05 -18.52 -13.05
C ASP A 732 -40.55 -18.65 -11.59
N PHE A 733 -39.96 -17.85 -10.71
CA PHE A 733 -40.27 -17.85 -9.28
C PHE A 733 -41.76 -17.59 -9.02
N ASP A 734 -42.33 -16.56 -9.62
CA ASP A 734 -43.70 -16.12 -9.35
C ASP A 734 -44.74 -17.16 -9.82
N ALA A 735 -44.53 -17.79 -10.98
CA ALA A 735 -45.40 -18.84 -11.48
C ALA A 735 -45.38 -20.09 -10.58
N LEU A 736 -44.19 -20.53 -10.14
CA LEU A 736 -44.05 -21.65 -9.23
C LEU A 736 -44.68 -21.34 -7.86
N LEU A 737 -44.46 -20.13 -7.35
CA LEU A 737 -45.02 -19.69 -6.07
C LEU A 737 -46.55 -19.69 -6.13
N HIS A 738 -47.12 -19.11 -7.19
CA HIS A 738 -48.57 -19.07 -7.39
C HIS A 738 -49.19 -20.47 -7.48
N ALA A 739 -48.58 -21.39 -8.22
CA ALA A 739 -49.06 -22.76 -8.32
C ALA A 739 -48.98 -23.52 -6.98
N ALA A 740 -47.92 -23.30 -6.18
CA ALA A 740 -47.78 -23.89 -4.86
C ALA A 740 -48.82 -23.31 -3.88
N ASP A 741 -49.02 -21.99 -3.89
CA ASP A 741 -50.00 -21.30 -3.04
C ASP A 741 -51.43 -21.81 -3.27
N LEU A 742 -51.87 -21.92 -4.53
CA LEU A 742 -53.19 -22.48 -4.87
C LEU A 742 -53.39 -23.91 -4.31
N ARG A 743 -52.34 -24.74 -4.33
CA ARG A 743 -52.39 -26.11 -3.80
C ARG A 743 -52.34 -26.15 -2.28
N MET A 744 -51.66 -25.20 -1.64
CA MET A 744 -51.68 -25.01 -0.20
C MET A 744 -53.10 -24.64 0.26
N TYR A 745 -53.74 -23.66 -0.39
CA TYR A 745 -55.13 -23.28 -0.08
C TYR A 745 -56.12 -24.45 -0.26
N ALA A 746 -55.96 -25.26 -1.30
CA ALA A 746 -56.78 -26.46 -1.49
C ALA A 746 -56.59 -27.49 -0.37
N ASP A 747 -55.36 -27.64 0.15
CA ASP A 747 -55.06 -28.50 1.29
C ASP A 747 -55.72 -27.96 2.58
N LYS A 748 -55.60 -26.65 2.82
CA LYS A 748 -56.22 -25.96 3.96
C LYS A 748 -57.74 -26.09 3.96
N ALA A 749 -58.38 -26.04 2.79
CA ALA A 749 -59.82 -26.24 2.64
C ALA A 749 -60.27 -27.69 2.94
N ARG A 750 -59.50 -28.70 2.51
CA ARG A 750 -59.79 -30.11 2.80
C ARG A 750 -59.73 -30.42 4.30
N LYS A 751 -58.75 -29.87 5.02
CA LYS A 751 -58.64 -30.06 6.48
C LYS A 751 -59.75 -29.39 7.28
N ARG A 752 -60.37 -28.32 6.76
CA ARG A 752 -61.53 -27.67 7.40
C ARG A 752 -62.83 -28.44 7.23
N THR A 753 -62.88 -29.37 6.28
CA THR A 753 -64.08 -30.16 5.94
C THR A 753 -64.00 -31.62 6.40
N ALA A 754 -62.82 -32.07 6.83
CA ALA A 754 -62.56 -33.36 7.47
C ALA A 754 -62.55 -33.19 8.99
#